data_AF-A0A8J1UYR4-F1
#
_entry.id   AF-A0A8J1UYR4-F1
#
_cell.length_a   1.000
_cell.length_b   1.000
_cell.length_c   1.000
_cell.angle_alpha   90.00
_cell.angle_beta   90.00
_cell.angle_gamma   90.00
#
_symmetry.space_group_name_H-M   'P 1'
#
loop_
_entity.id
_entity.type
_entity.pdbx_description
1 polymer ?
#
loop_
_entity_poly.entity_id
_entity_poly.type
_entity_poly.pdbx_seq_one_letter_code
_entity_poly.pdbx_strand_id
1 'polypeptide(L)'
;MPVEDSNFTSTETNGTIITMPPAMQYVAVTILVILMILGGIGNLLTVLVITLNRSFRKQMVYVLIGTQSFSDLILILLIIPIKVHTILMLDNPDRSFMMLRLATLVSLVAFASAGMSIMNSWPGGFQGWISVPVTKSHNGWTFTVTFSKPVRDLQIWEAEVVSNEDGGKKYTMKNTQHNAQLNSGSTLEMNFIANCDGDAPSGDAWMNGQGGEATTARPTAATSATRGTVGPTGNPPTRNPNGPKVTLKYDHNEVIRKSILFYEAQRSGKLPANNRIPYRGDSAMGDGSDVGRDLTGGWYDAGDMVKFGFPMAYTTTALAWGILEFEAGYKAAGEYDNALDSIKWPLDYFIKCHSKPGEEFYGQLGNGDIDHAWWGRPEDMNMPRPAYKVTRQKPGSDLTAETASAFAAGYLVFKDTNPTYAATLLTHARQLFDFANNYRGKYVDGIPEAKDFYDSHSGYLDELLWGAAWLYRATGENQYLKFAEDNYDAGTAHEFSWDSKLVGAQLILYQTTGDARYSAPVTSFVDPWLRGGSKLYTPKGLAWHSQWGANRYSANTAFIALVAAQAGLKPEAYSDFALSQVNYMLGDGGRSYVVGFGNNPPLRPHHASSSCPWRPAPCSWNDYNNPAPNPHTLYGALVGGPGQYDDYEDRRNDYVKNEVATDYNAGFQGALAGLKQMSL
;
A
#
# COMPACT_ATOMS: atom_id res chain seq x y z
N MET A 1 -61.17 -37.55 45.89
CA MET A 1 -61.64 -36.15 46.00
C MET A 1 -60.44 -35.24 45.79
N PRO A 2 -60.62 -34.11 45.08
CA PRO A 2 -60.27 -34.08 43.65
C PRO A 2 -59.33 -32.86 43.37
N VAL A 3 -59.02 -32.39 42.16
CA VAL A 3 -59.72 -32.40 40.86
C VAL A 3 -58.69 -32.42 39.72
N GLU A 4 -58.80 -33.42 38.84
CA GLU A 4 -58.52 -33.22 37.41
C GLU A 4 -59.76 -32.53 36.81
N ASP A 5 -59.55 -31.44 36.08
CA ASP A 5 -60.46 -30.95 35.05
C ASP A 5 -59.55 -30.24 34.01
N SER A 6 -59.51 -30.60 32.72
CA SER A 6 -60.64 -30.73 31.78
C SER A 6 -61.38 -29.39 31.63
N ASN A 7 -61.76 -28.91 30.45
CA ASN A 7 -62.02 -29.61 29.19
C ASN A 7 -62.26 -28.59 28.05
N PHE A 8 -62.22 -29.07 26.79
CA PHE A 8 -62.82 -28.44 25.59
C PHE A 8 -62.36 -27.00 25.17
N THR A 9 -62.42 -26.59 23.89
CA THR A 9 -62.97 -27.23 22.68
C THR A 9 -62.12 -26.87 21.46
N SER A 10 -61.94 -27.80 20.53
CA SER A 10 -61.52 -27.48 19.16
C SER A 10 -62.65 -26.77 18.42
N THR A 11 -62.50 -25.48 18.12
CA THR A 11 -63.38 -24.80 17.16
C THR A 11 -62.89 -25.05 15.75
N GLU A 12 -63.62 -25.86 14.98
CA GLU A 12 -63.45 -25.99 13.54
C GLU A 12 -63.71 -24.65 12.85
N THR A 13 -62.66 -23.94 12.44
CA THR A 13 -62.81 -22.88 11.43
C THR A 13 -62.83 -23.52 10.06
N ASN A 14 -64.05 -23.72 9.52
CA ASN A 14 -64.31 -24.23 8.18
C ASN A 14 -63.49 -23.50 7.12
N GLY A 15 -62.43 -24.15 6.63
CA GLY A 15 -61.64 -23.68 5.50
C GLY A 15 -62.49 -23.71 4.23
N THR A 16 -62.98 -22.55 3.80
CA THR A 16 -63.74 -22.41 2.55
C THR A 16 -62.78 -22.59 1.38
N ILE A 17 -62.89 -23.71 0.65
CA ILE A 17 -62.10 -23.96 -0.56
C ILE A 17 -62.64 -23.08 -1.70
N ILE A 18 -62.02 -21.92 -1.89
CA ILE A 18 -62.31 -21.04 -3.04
C ILE A 18 -61.52 -21.54 -4.25
N THR A 19 -62.17 -22.25 -5.17
CA THR A 19 -61.60 -22.65 -6.45
C THR A 19 -61.57 -21.48 -7.43
N MET A 20 -60.45 -20.74 -7.47
CA MET A 20 -60.24 -19.68 -8.46
C MET A 20 -59.72 -20.22 -9.81
N PRO A 21 -60.14 -19.65 -10.96
CA PRO A 21 -59.59 -19.99 -12.27
C PRO A 21 -58.07 -19.72 -12.36
N PRO A 22 -57.33 -20.43 -13.24
CA PRO A 22 -55.85 -20.39 -13.27
C PRO A 22 -55.24 -18.99 -13.41
N ALA A 23 -55.93 -18.06 -14.08
CA ALA A 23 -55.45 -16.69 -14.28
C ALA A 23 -55.48 -15.81 -13.01
N MET A 24 -56.33 -16.13 -12.03
CA MET A 24 -56.46 -15.35 -10.78
C MET A 24 -55.51 -15.81 -9.66
N GLN A 25 -55.02 -17.05 -9.74
CA GLN A 25 -54.13 -17.63 -8.71
C GLN A 25 -52.79 -16.88 -8.62
N TYR A 26 -52.25 -16.42 -9.74
CA TYR A 26 -51.03 -15.60 -9.79
C TYR A 26 -51.22 -14.20 -9.20
N VAL A 27 -52.42 -13.60 -9.35
CA VAL A 27 -52.73 -12.27 -8.81
C VAL A 27 -52.84 -12.31 -7.28
N ALA A 28 -53.47 -13.34 -6.73
CA ALA A 28 -53.61 -13.50 -5.27
C ALA A 28 -52.25 -13.68 -4.57
N VAL A 29 -51.35 -14.51 -5.10
CA VAL A 29 -49.99 -14.70 -4.55
C VAL A 29 -49.20 -13.39 -4.61
N THR A 30 -49.29 -12.66 -5.72
CA THR A 30 -48.59 -11.37 -5.89
C THR A 30 -49.10 -10.32 -4.91
N ILE A 31 -50.41 -10.21 -4.69
CA ILE A 31 -51.00 -9.26 -3.73
C ILE A 31 -50.62 -9.62 -2.29
N LEU A 32 -50.57 -10.90 -1.91
CA LEU A 32 -50.20 -11.30 -0.56
C LEU A 32 -48.73 -10.97 -0.24
N VAL A 33 -47.82 -11.21 -1.20
CA VAL A 33 -46.40 -10.85 -1.08
C VAL A 33 -46.23 -9.33 -0.99
N ILE A 34 -46.96 -8.54 -1.79
CA ILE A 34 -46.93 -7.07 -1.72
C ILE A 34 -47.46 -6.56 -0.37
N LEU A 35 -48.52 -7.15 0.18
CA LEU A 35 -49.05 -6.77 1.50
C LEU A 35 -48.10 -7.13 2.65
N MET A 36 -47.37 -8.26 2.56
CA MET A 36 -46.32 -8.61 3.53
C MET A 36 -45.10 -7.67 3.43
N ILE A 37 -44.80 -7.11 2.25
CA ILE A 37 -43.69 -6.16 2.05
C ILE A 37 -44.06 -4.73 2.49
N LEU A 38 -45.33 -4.33 2.40
CA LEU A 38 -45.77 -2.94 2.64
C LEU A 38 -46.50 -2.70 3.97
N GLY A 39 -46.87 -3.75 4.73
CA GLY A 39 -47.62 -3.63 5.98
C GLY A 39 -46.98 -4.40 7.13
N GLY A 40 -46.36 -3.68 8.08
CA GLY A 40 -45.87 -4.28 9.33
C GLY A 40 -47.02 -4.77 10.21
N ILE A 41 -47.41 -6.03 10.05
CA ILE A 41 -48.42 -6.71 10.86
C ILE A 41 -47.75 -7.89 11.57
N GLY A 42 -47.74 -7.87 12.91
CA GLY A 42 -47.13 -8.91 13.71
C GLY A 42 -48.00 -10.17 13.86
N ASN A 43 -47.32 -11.31 14.04
CA ASN A 43 -47.79 -12.54 14.68
C ASN A 43 -49.19 -13.06 14.29
N LEU A 44 -49.29 -13.76 13.16
CA LEU A 44 -50.31 -14.81 12.98
C LEU A 44 -49.79 -15.98 12.14
N LEU A 45 -49.77 -17.18 12.72
CA LEU A 45 -49.34 -18.40 12.05
C LEU A 45 -50.45 -18.88 11.10
N THR A 46 -50.20 -18.86 9.78
CA THR A 46 -51.17 -19.31 8.77
C THR A 46 -50.63 -20.51 8.00
N VAL A 47 -51.28 -21.67 8.14
CA VAL A 47 -50.91 -22.90 7.41
C VAL A 47 -51.76 -23.01 6.14
N LEU A 48 -51.10 -23.01 4.97
CA LEU A 48 -51.76 -23.21 3.68
C LEU A 48 -51.37 -24.58 3.11
N VAL A 49 -52.36 -25.44 2.85
CA VAL A 49 -52.17 -26.75 2.22
C VAL A 49 -52.64 -26.69 0.77
N ILE A 50 -51.74 -26.98 -0.18
CA ILE A 50 -52.06 -27.04 -1.61
C ILE A 50 -51.88 -28.49 -2.10
N THR A 51 -52.95 -29.07 -2.66
CA THR A 51 -52.94 -30.45 -3.19
C THR A 51 -53.17 -30.42 -4.70
N LEU A 52 -52.24 -30.99 -5.48
CA LEU A 52 -52.34 -31.14 -6.94
C LEU A 52 -52.53 -32.61 -7.34
N ASN A 53 -53.42 -32.87 -8.30
CA ASN A 53 -53.89 -34.21 -8.69
C ASN A 53 -54.65 -34.09 -10.03
N ARG A 54 -54.45 -34.87 -11.11
CA ARG A 54 -53.62 -36.06 -11.42
C ARG A 54 -52.40 -35.64 -12.29
N SER A 55 -51.52 -36.48 -12.86
CA SER A 55 -51.51 -37.94 -13.11
C SER A 55 -50.09 -38.52 -13.06
N PHE A 56 -49.97 -39.81 -12.72
CA PHE A 56 -48.73 -40.61 -12.59
C PHE A 56 -47.70 -40.23 -11.49
N ARG A 57 -48.06 -40.63 -10.27
CA ARG A 57 -47.19 -41.21 -9.21
C ARG A 57 -45.95 -40.42 -8.75
N LYS A 58 -46.19 -39.37 -7.95
CA LYS A 58 -45.66 -39.21 -6.57
C LYS A 58 -46.45 -38.10 -5.88
N GLN A 59 -46.99 -38.35 -4.69
CA GLN A 59 -47.58 -37.29 -3.86
C GLN A 59 -46.45 -36.58 -3.12
N MET A 60 -46.41 -35.24 -3.18
CA MET A 60 -45.60 -34.41 -2.28
C MET A 60 -46.55 -33.56 -1.45
N VAL A 61 -46.40 -33.64 -0.13
CA VAL A 61 -47.06 -32.75 0.83
C VAL A 61 -46.02 -31.72 1.26
N TYR A 62 -46.28 -30.45 1.02
CA TYR A 62 -45.46 -29.36 1.53
C TYR A 62 -46.03 -28.90 2.87
N VAL A 63 -45.20 -28.97 3.92
CA VAL A 63 -45.50 -28.37 5.23
C VAL A 63 -44.49 -27.24 5.42
N LEU A 64 -44.96 -25.99 5.30
CA LEU A 64 -44.19 -24.80 5.64
C LEU A 64 -44.32 -24.55 7.14
N ILE A 65 -43.25 -24.83 7.89
CA ILE A 65 -43.11 -24.43 9.29
C ILE A 65 -42.28 -23.14 9.28
N GLY A 66 -42.87 -22.01 9.65
CA GLY A 66 -42.16 -20.74 9.76
C GLY A 66 -41.37 -20.67 11.06
N THR A 67 -40.04 -20.60 10.98
CA THR A 67 -39.14 -20.26 12.09
C THR A 67 -38.58 -18.85 11.92
N GLN A 68 -38.18 -18.22 13.02
CA GLN A 68 -37.83 -16.79 13.06
C GLN A 68 -36.41 -16.49 12.52
N SER A 69 -36.24 -16.51 11.20
CA SER A 69 -35.37 -15.58 10.44
C SER A 69 -35.34 -15.97 8.95
N PHE A 70 -35.02 -15.03 8.07
CA PHE A 70 -35.06 -15.24 6.61
C PHE A 70 -33.86 -16.05 6.06
N SER A 71 -32.85 -16.35 6.87
CA SER A 71 -31.60 -17.00 6.46
C SER A 71 -31.71 -18.51 6.22
N ASP A 72 -32.62 -19.21 6.90
CA ASP A 72 -32.64 -20.68 6.91
C ASP A 72 -33.33 -21.32 5.69
N LEU A 73 -34.02 -20.54 4.86
CA LEU A 73 -34.82 -21.08 3.74
C LEU A 73 -33.97 -21.61 2.56
N ILE A 74 -32.69 -21.22 2.47
CA ILE A 74 -31.81 -21.55 1.34
C ILE A 74 -31.10 -22.91 1.54
N LEU A 75 -31.01 -23.43 2.77
CA LEU A 75 -30.15 -24.57 3.09
C LEU A 75 -30.76 -25.96 2.82
N ILE A 76 -32.05 -26.06 2.48
CA ILE A 76 -32.77 -27.35 2.36
C ILE A 76 -32.72 -27.96 0.94
N LEU A 77 -32.25 -27.22 -0.07
CA LEU A 77 -32.23 -27.68 -1.48
C LEU A 77 -30.91 -28.30 -1.97
N LEU A 78 -29.86 -28.37 -1.14
CA LEU A 78 -28.49 -28.70 -1.59
C LEU A 78 -27.86 -29.99 -1.03
N ILE A 79 -28.59 -30.83 -0.27
CA ILE A 79 -28.02 -32.07 0.33
C ILE A 79 -28.84 -33.33 0.00
N ILE A 80 -28.83 -33.76 -1.26
CA ILE A 80 -28.99 -35.19 -1.64
C ILE A 80 -28.10 -35.53 -2.85
N PRO A 81 -26.97 -36.23 -2.68
CA PRO A 81 -26.18 -36.74 -3.80
C PRO A 81 -26.64 -38.15 -4.21
N ILE A 82 -27.20 -38.31 -5.42
CA ILE A 82 -27.42 -39.62 -6.05
C ILE A 82 -26.40 -39.82 -7.18
N LYS A 83 -25.49 -40.78 -7.01
CA LYS A 83 -24.61 -41.27 -8.10
C LYS A 83 -25.43 -42.05 -9.13
N VAL A 84 -25.28 -41.73 -10.41
CA VAL A 84 -25.51 -42.67 -11.52
C VAL A 84 -24.37 -42.52 -12.53
N HIS A 85 -23.91 -43.64 -13.11
CA HIS A 85 -22.76 -43.73 -14.01
C HIS A 85 -23.07 -43.30 -15.46
N THR A 86 -21.99 -42.98 -16.16
CA THR A 86 -21.86 -42.69 -17.60
C THR A 86 -22.49 -43.74 -18.51
N ILE A 87 -23.24 -43.29 -19.52
CA ILE A 87 -23.36 -43.97 -20.82
C ILE A 87 -23.24 -42.91 -21.93
N LEU A 88 -22.23 -43.08 -22.79
CA LEU A 88 -22.11 -42.41 -24.10
C LEU A 88 -23.03 -43.11 -25.12
N MET A 89 -23.54 -42.37 -26.13
CA MET A 89 -23.52 -42.72 -27.57
C MET A 89 -24.48 -41.84 -28.42
N LEU A 90 -23.90 -41.20 -29.45
CA LEU A 90 -24.38 -40.98 -30.82
C LEU A 90 -25.51 -39.96 -31.18
N ASP A 91 -25.11 -39.05 -32.08
CA ASP A 91 -25.72 -38.63 -33.37
C ASP A 91 -27.17 -38.10 -33.44
N ASN A 92 -27.32 -36.78 -33.68
CA ASN A 92 -27.41 -36.20 -35.04
C ASN A 92 -27.48 -34.65 -35.00
N PRO A 93 -27.03 -33.91 -36.04
CA PRO A 93 -27.21 -32.46 -36.14
C PRO A 93 -28.56 -32.07 -36.76
N ASP A 94 -28.80 -30.77 -36.89
CA ASP A 94 -29.92 -30.12 -37.60
C ASP A 94 -31.36 -30.33 -37.06
N ARG A 95 -31.65 -29.61 -35.97
CA ARG A 95 -32.96 -28.92 -35.80
C ARG A 95 -32.79 -27.48 -35.33
N SER A 96 -32.18 -26.68 -36.19
CA SER A 96 -32.23 -25.22 -36.09
C SER A 96 -33.65 -24.69 -36.32
N PHE A 97 -33.98 -23.54 -35.72
CA PHE A 97 -35.23 -22.77 -35.90
C PHE A 97 -36.54 -23.28 -35.26
N MET A 98 -36.55 -23.61 -33.96
CA MET A 98 -37.73 -23.29 -33.11
C MET A 98 -37.47 -23.19 -31.59
N MET A 99 -36.34 -22.61 -31.17
CA MET A 99 -36.15 -22.15 -29.77
C MET A 99 -35.50 -20.75 -29.72
N LEU A 100 -36.24 -19.75 -30.20
CA LEU A 100 -35.97 -18.35 -29.91
C LEU A 100 -37.21 -17.77 -29.24
N ARG A 101 -37.05 -17.11 -28.09
CA ARG A 101 -38.10 -16.52 -27.21
C ARG A 101 -38.86 -17.47 -26.28
N LEU A 102 -38.17 -18.04 -25.28
CA LEU A 102 -38.74 -18.19 -23.93
C LEU A 102 -37.67 -18.12 -22.81
N ALA A 103 -36.68 -17.24 -22.99
CA ALA A 103 -35.57 -17.04 -22.04
C ALA A 103 -35.35 -15.54 -21.75
N THR A 104 -36.39 -14.87 -21.26
CA THR A 104 -36.36 -13.51 -20.73
C THR A 104 -37.38 -13.39 -19.60
N LEU A 105 -36.99 -12.74 -18.49
CA LEU A 105 -37.75 -12.56 -17.23
C LEU A 105 -37.84 -13.77 -16.27
N VAL A 106 -36.69 -14.39 -16.00
CA VAL A 106 -36.15 -14.22 -14.63
C VAL A 106 -34.84 -13.46 -14.79
N SER A 107 -34.95 -12.13 -14.81
CA SER A 107 -33.77 -11.33 -14.54
C SER A 107 -33.37 -11.65 -13.11
N LEU A 108 -32.20 -12.25 -12.92
CA LEU A 108 -31.49 -12.06 -11.65
C LEU A 108 -31.22 -10.55 -11.56
N VAL A 109 -32.13 -9.84 -10.89
CA VAL A 109 -31.71 -8.70 -10.10
C VAL A 109 -30.89 -9.32 -8.97
N ALA A 110 -29.61 -9.57 -9.27
CA ALA A 110 -28.61 -9.57 -8.23
C ALA A 110 -28.71 -8.17 -7.61
N PHE A 111 -29.40 -8.07 -6.49
CA PHE A 111 -29.27 -6.90 -5.64
C PHE A 111 -27.79 -6.84 -5.28
N ALA A 112 -27.11 -5.88 -5.89
CA ALA A 112 -25.70 -5.63 -5.68
C ALA A 112 -25.60 -5.04 -4.26
N SER A 113 -25.51 -5.94 -3.28
CA SER A 113 -25.58 -5.63 -1.86
C SER A 113 -24.38 -4.77 -1.49
N ALA A 114 -24.65 -3.55 -1.03
CA ALA A 114 -23.65 -2.77 -0.31
C ALA A 114 -23.17 -3.58 0.89
N GLY A 115 -21.86 -3.75 1.03
CA GLY A 115 -21.27 -4.60 2.06
C GLY A 115 -20.18 -3.87 2.82
N MET A 116 -20.24 -3.95 4.14
CA MET A 116 -19.08 -3.69 4.99
C MET A 116 -18.42 -5.02 5.34
N SER A 117 -17.10 -5.02 5.53
CA SER A 117 -16.34 -6.18 5.99
C SER A 117 -15.26 -5.74 6.95
N ILE A 118 -15.11 -6.47 8.06
CA ILE A 118 -13.99 -6.28 8.98
C ILE A 118 -12.78 -7.00 8.37
N MET A 119 -11.74 -6.25 8.03
CA MET A 119 -10.53 -6.79 7.43
C MET A 119 -9.52 -7.27 8.48
N ASN A 120 -9.41 -6.52 9.58
CA ASN A 120 -8.49 -6.83 10.67
C ASN A 120 -9.04 -6.30 12.00
N SER A 121 -8.64 -6.90 13.12
CA SER A 121 -9.02 -6.45 14.47
C SER A 121 -7.91 -6.69 15.48
N TRP A 122 -7.83 -5.82 16.47
CA TRP A 122 -6.81 -5.82 17.52
C TRP A 122 -7.42 -5.35 18.85
N PRO A 123 -6.74 -5.52 20.00
CA PRO A 123 -7.25 -5.05 21.28
C PRO A 123 -7.53 -3.53 21.25
N GLY A 124 -8.82 -3.17 21.32
CA GLY A 124 -9.27 -1.78 21.33
C GLY A 124 -9.57 -1.15 19.97
N GLY A 125 -9.42 -1.85 18.84
CA GLY A 125 -9.74 -1.30 17.52
C GLY A 125 -9.75 -2.30 16.36
N PHE A 126 -10.15 -1.82 15.19
CA PHE A 126 -10.33 -2.64 14.00
C PHE A 126 -10.24 -1.80 12.72
N GLN A 127 -9.94 -2.48 11.61
CA GLN A 127 -9.98 -1.93 10.27
C GLN A 127 -11.11 -2.58 9.48
N GLY A 128 -11.91 -1.76 8.82
CA GLY A 128 -12.98 -2.21 7.94
C GLY A 128 -12.87 -1.65 6.52
N TRP A 129 -13.55 -2.34 5.62
CA TRP A 129 -13.71 -1.98 4.21
C TRP A 129 -15.19 -1.88 3.89
N ILE A 130 -15.55 -0.88 3.10
CA ILE A 130 -16.89 -0.67 2.59
C ILE A 130 -16.81 -0.78 1.08
N SER A 131 -17.64 -1.62 0.46
CA SER A 131 -17.77 -1.75 -1.00
C SER A 131 -19.24 -1.66 -1.39
N VAL A 132 -19.57 -0.66 -2.20
CA VAL A 132 -20.95 -0.24 -2.53
C VAL A 132 -21.11 -0.13 -4.04
N PRO A 133 -21.80 -1.07 -4.69
CA PRO A 133 -22.11 -0.99 -6.10
C PRO A 133 -23.03 0.21 -6.41
N VAL A 134 -22.56 1.11 -7.26
CA VAL A 134 -23.26 2.34 -7.64
C VAL A 134 -24.22 2.03 -8.79
N THR A 135 -25.50 1.78 -8.50
CA THR A 135 -26.45 1.43 -9.59
C THR A 135 -26.97 2.63 -10.39
N LYS A 136 -26.84 3.86 -9.86
CA LYS A 136 -27.26 5.11 -10.50
C LYS A 136 -26.17 6.16 -10.32
N SER A 137 -25.97 7.04 -11.30
CA SER A 137 -25.01 8.13 -11.13
C SER A 137 -25.50 9.12 -10.05
N HIS A 138 -24.58 9.59 -9.21
CA HIS A 138 -24.83 10.53 -8.13
C HIS A 138 -23.92 11.76 -8.27
N ASN A 139 -24.47 12.95 -8.02
CA ASN A 139 -23.74 14.21 -7.93
C ASN A 139 -23.87 14.70 -6.49
N GLY A 140 -22.94 14.25 -5.65
CA GLY A 140 -23.06 14.23 -4.20
C GLY A 140 -23.70 12.93 -3.70
N TRP A 141 -23.14 12.35 -2.66
CA TRP A 141 -23.64 11.11 -2.03
C TRP A 141 -23.49 11.13 -0.52
N THR A 142 -24.38 10.39 0.13
CA THR A 142 -24.45 10.22 1.58
C THR A 142 -24.58 8.74 1.89
N PHE A 143 -23.89 8.31 2.94
CA PHE A 143 -23.75 6.92 3.33
C PHE A 143 -23.98 6.77 4.83
N THR A 144 -24.62 5.68 5.24
CA THR A 144 -24.81 5.34 6.66
C THR A 144 -24.17 3.99 6.95
N VAL A 145 -23.29 3.94 7.94
CA VAL A 145 -22.82 2.68 8.56
C VAL A 145 -23.50 2.50 9.90
N THR A 146 -24.01 1.31 10.18
CA THR A 146 -24.56 0.93 11.49
C THR A 146 -23.81 -0.29 12.03
N PHE A 147 -23.10 -0.12 13.14
CA PHE A 147 -22.37 -1.15 13.86
C PHE A 147 -23.26 -1.83 14.91
N SER A 148 -23.06 -3.13 15.16
CA SER A 148 -23.81 -3.89 16.16
C SER A 148 -23.49 -3.50 17.61
N LYS A 149 -22.39 -2.79 17.85
CA LYS A 149 -22.04 -2.20 19.15
C LYS A 149 -21.29 -0.85 18.98
N PRO A 150 -21.19 -0.02 20.03
CA PRO A 150 -20.56 1.28 19.95
C PRO A 150 -19.11 1.24 19.45
N VAL A 151 -18.82 2.18 18.55
CA VAL A 151 -17.53 2.42 17.91
C VAL A 151 -17.12 3.87 18.17
N ARG A 152 -15.84 4.10 18.43
CA ARG A 152 -15.22 5.38 18.74
C ARG A 152 -14.16 5.71 17.70
N ASP A 153 -13.81 6.98 17.58
CA ASP A 153 -12.64 7.45 16.82
C ASP A 153 -12.58 6.93 15.36
N LEU A 154 -13.73 6.87 14.69
CA LEU A 154 -13.83 6.39 13.31
C LEU A 154 -13.13 7.36 12.33
N GLN A 155 -12.05 6.88 11.73
CA GLN A 155 -11.27 7.53 10.69
C GLN A 155 -11.56 6.88 9.34
N ILE A 156 -11.98 7.69 8.37
CA ILE A 156 -12.27 7.28 6.98
C ILE A 156 -11.66 8.33 6.06
N TRP A 157 -10.96 7.91 5.00
CA TRP A 157 -10.15 8.81 4.18
C TRP A 157 -10.92 9.33 2.96
N GLU A 158 -11.87 8.55 2.45
CA GLU A 158 -12.65 8.86 1.26
C GLU A 158 -13.98 9.59 1.58
N ALA A 159 -14.28 9.89 2.84
CA ALA A 159 -15.54 10.52 3.24
C ALA A 159 -15.37 11.50 4.42
N GLU A 160 -16.32 12.43 4.56
CA GLU A 160 -16.43 13.29 5.74
C GLU A 160 -17.54 12.74 6.66
N VAL A 161 -17.25 12.52 7.95
CA VAL A 161 -18.25 12.13 8.96
C VAL A 161 -19.15 13.32 9.28
N VAL A 162 -20.46 13.16 9.03
CA VAL A 162 -21.48 14.20 9.18
C VAL A 162 -22.25 14.08 10.49
N SER A 163 -22.56 12.85 10.93
CA SER A 163 -23.19 12.59 12.22
C SER A 163 -22.69 11.30 12.85
N ASN A 164 -22.68 11.29 14.19
CA ASN A 164 -22.55 10.10 15.02
C ASN A 164 -23.81 10.02 15.89
N GLU A 165 -24.53 8.90 15.78
CA GLU A 165 -25.84 8.63 16.36
C GLU A 165 -25.81 7.28 17.11
N ASP A 166 -26.83 7.04 17.94
CA ASP A 166 -26.97 5.81 18.75
C ASP A 166 -25.70 5.46 19.56
N GLY A 167 -25.11 6.49 20.17
CA GLY A 167 -23.97 6.36 21.10
C GLY A 167 -22.70 5.78 20.49
N GLY A 168 -22.42 6.06 19.21
CA GLY A 168 -21.28 5.48 18.48
C GLY A 168 -21.62 4.26 17.65
N LYS A 169 -22.89 3.85 17.54
CA LYS A 169 -23.27 2.73 16.67
C LYS A 169 -23.54 3.16 15.23
N LYS A 170 -24.02 4.37 14.99
CA LYS A 170 -24.46 4.78 13.65
C LYS A 170 -23.70 6.02 13.19
N TYR A 171 -23.03 5.92 12.04
CA TYR A 171 -22.26 7.00 11.44
C TYR A 171 -22.86 7.37 10.09
N THR A 172 -23.25 8.63 9.92
CA THR A 172 -23.60 9.19 8.60
C THR A 172 -22.39 9.92 8.04
N MET A 173 -22.05 9.63 6.79
CA MET A 173 -20.89 10.15 6.07
C MET A 173 -21.34 10.72 4.72
N LYS A 174 -20.55 11.64 4.15
CA LYS A 174 -20.79 12.21 2.81
C LYS A 174 -19.50 12.24 1.99
N ASN A 175 -19.65 12.41 0.69
CA ASN A 175 -18.55 12.65 -0.23
C ASN A 175 -17.67 13.84 0.18
N THR A 176 -16.38 13.76 -0.16
CA THR A 176 -15.47 14.91 -0.13
C THR A 176 -15.65 15.75 -1.41
N GLN A 177 -14.90 16.86 -1.55
CA GLN A 177 -14.96 17.69 -2.74
C GLN A 177 -14.50 16.98 -4.03
N HIS A 178 -13.62 15.98 -3.92
CA HIS A 178 -12.99 15.33 -5.10
C HIS A 178 -13.73 14.08 -5.60
N ASN A 179 -14.55 13.43 -4.77
CA ASN A 179 -15.28 12.19 -5.13
C ASN A 179 -16.81 12.33 -5.15
N ALA A 180 -17.32 13.56 -5.25
CA ALA A 180 -18.75 13.84 -5.32
C ALA A 180 -19.47 13.15 -6.50
N GLN A 181 -18.78 12.96 -7.64
CA GLN A 181 -19.34 12.30 -8.81
C GLN A 181 -19.15 10.78 -8.72
N LEU A 182 -20.24 10.03 -8.65
CA LEU A 182 -20.24 8.58 -8.86
C LEU A 182 -21.04 8.24 -10.12
N ASN A 183 -20.59 7.24 -10.88
CA ASN A 183 -21.23 6.83 -12.13
C ASN A 183 -21.97 5.50 -11.96
N SER A 184 -23.15 5.36 -12.57
CA SER A 184 -23.86 4.07 -12.67
C SER A 184 -22.93 3.00 -13.25
N GLY A 185 -22.79 1.87 -12.55
CA GLY A 185 -21.89 0.77 -12.90
C GLY A 185 -20.51 0.82 -12.24
N SER A 186 -20.16 1.89 -11.50
CA SER A 186 -18.95 1.91 -10.65
C SER A 186 -19.18 1.24 -9.29
N THR A 187 -18.12 1.04 -8.53
CA THR A 187 -18.19 0.66 -7.11
C THR A 187 -17.56 1.80 -6.29
N LEU A 188 -18.25 2.27 -5.26
CA LEU A 188 -17.67 3.13 -4.23
C LEU A 188 -17.00 2.22 -3.21
N GLU A 189 -15.69 2.40 -3.02
CA GLU A 189 -14.88 1.62 -2.09
C GLU A 189 -14.13 2.54 -1.13
N MET A 190 -14.11 2.19 0.16
CA MET A 190 -13.58 3.05 1.23
C MET A 190 -12.94 2.22 2.35
N ASN A 191 -11.80 2.68 2.86
CA ASN A 191 -11.16 2.13 4.05
C ASN A 191 -11.58 2.92 5.28
N PHE A 192 -11.71 2.26 6.42
CA PHE A 192 -11.80 2.96 7.70
C PHE A 192 -11.11 2.19 8.82
N ILE A 193 -10.62 2.92 9.82
CA ILE A 193 -10.16 2.39 11.10
C ILE A 193 -11.04 2.99 12.20
N ALA A 194 -11.37 2.19 13.21
CA ALA A 194 -12.09 2.70 14.38
C ALA A 194 -11.79 1.89 15.64
N ASN A 195 -12.11 2.48 16.80
CA ASN A 195 -11.90 1.89 18.11
C ASN A 195 -13.19 1.23 18.65
N CYS A 196 -13.07 0.10 19.34
CA CYS A 196 -14.20 -0.57 19.98
C CYS A 196 -13.79 -1.31 21.26
N ASP A 197 -14.75 -1.51 22.16
CA ASP A 197 -14.55 -2.31 23.37
C ASP A 197 -14.77 -3.81 23.09
N GLY A 198 -13.74 -4.63 23.31
CA GLY A 198 -13.73 -6.06 22.97
C GLY A 198 -13.54 -6.32 21.46
N ASP A 199 -14.08 -7.44 20.97
CA ASP A 199 -13.93 -7.90 19.58
C ASP A 199 -14.42 -6.87 18.54
N ALA A 200 -14.06 -7.00 17.26
CA ALA A 200 -14.63 -6.10 16.24
C ALA A 200 -16.16 -6.22 16.13
N PRO A 201 -16.88 -5.12 15.89
CA PRO A 201 -18.31 -5.15 15.62
C PRO A 201 -18.59 -5.76 14.23
N SER A 202 -19.77 -6.36 14.06
CA SER A 202 -20.38 -6.44 12.73
C SER A 202 -21.06 -5.11 12.39
N GLY A 203 -21.47 -4.91 11.14
CA GLY A 203 -22.34 -3.80 10.80
C GLY A 203 -22.69 -3.72 9.32
N ASP A 204 -23.65 -2.84 9.02
CA ASP A 204 -24.29 -2.75 7.71
C ASP A 204 -24.14 -1.37 7.11
N ALA A 205 -24.18 -1.31 5.78
CA ALA A 205 -23.64 -0.22 4.99
C ALA A 205 -24.67 0.21 3.93
N TRP A 206 -25.15 1.45 4.00
CA TRP A 206 -26.36 1.90 3.27
C TRP A 206 -26.15 3.21 2.52
N MET A 207 -26.31 3.20 1.19
CA MET A 207 -26.20 4.37 0.32
C MET A 207 -27.56 4.71 -0.29
N ASN A 208 -28.17 5.83 0.12
CA ASN A 208 -29.31 6.49 -0.55
C ASN A 208 -30.38 5.55 -1.16
N GLY A 209 -30.83 4.56 -0.39
CA GLY A 209 -31.86 3.58 -0.80
C GLY A 209 -31.33 2.24 -1.35
N GLN A 210 -30.03 1.98 -1.24
CA GLN A 210 -29.40 0.69 -1.55
C GLN A 210 -28.63 0.19 -0.32
N GLY A 211 -28.76 -1.10 0.01
CA GLY A 211 -28.17 -1.67 1.22
C GLY A 211 -27.95 -3.17 1.12
N GLY A 212 -27.24 -3.71 2.09
CA GLY A 212 -26.95 -5.13 2.27
C GLY A 212 -26.39 -5.41 3.67
N GLU A 213 -26.55 -6.66 4.13
CA GLU A 213 -25.95 -7.14 5.37
C GLU A 213 -24.49 -7.56 5.14
N ALA A 214 -23.63 -7.33 6.13
CA ALA A 214 -22.27 -7.87 6.11
C ALA A 214 -22.25 -9.40 6.24
N THR A 215 -21.53 -10.07 5.34
CA THR A 215 -21.20 -11.50 5.49
C THR A 215 -19.75 -11.66 5.93
N THR A 216 -19.50 -12.54 6.91
CA THR A 216 -18.17 -12.81 7.48
C THR A 216 -17.34 -13.80 6.62
N ALA A 217 -17.76 -14.07 5.40
CA ALA A 217 -17.26 -15.17 4.58
C ALA A 217 -16.37 -14.70 3.42
N ARG A 218 -15.06 -14.97 3.55
CA ARG A 218 -14.05 -14.86 2.49
C ARG A 218 -14.47 -15.62 1.21
N PRO A 219 -14.26 -15.07 0.00
CA PRO A 219 -14.16 -15.86 -1.23
C PRO A 219 -12.96 -16.81 -1.14
N THR A 220 -13.21 -18.06 -0.78
CA THR A 220 -12.15 -19.03 -0.45
C THR A 220 -11.51 -19.62 -1.70
N ALA A 221 -10.23 -19.32 -1.92
CA ALA A 221 -9.34 -20.20 -2.67
C ALA A 221 -8.90 -21.37 -1.77
N ALA A 222 -8.71 -22.55 -2.36
CA ALA A 222 -8.83 -23.83 -1.66
C ALA A 222 -7.66 -24.25 -0.76
N THR A 223 -8.03 -24.93 0.34
CA THR A 223 -7.29 -25.94 1.12
C THR A 223 -5.90 -25.60 1.68
N SER A 224 -5.87 -25.48 3.01
CA SER A 224 -4.69 -25.47 3.88
C SER A 224 -3.89 -26.77 3.82
N ALA A 225 -2.55 -26.67 3.79
CA ALA A 225 -1.65 -27.77 4.13
C ALA A 225 -1.24 -27.68 5.62
N THR A 226 -1.02 -28.83 6.26
CA THR A 226 -0.67 -28.95 7.67
C THR A 226 0.74 -28.43 7.98
N ARG A 227 0.90 -27.80 9.14
CA ARG A 227 2.16 -27.22 9.64
C ARG A 227 3.19 -28.31 9.97
N GLY A 228 4.05 -28.64 9.01
CA GLY A 228 5.26 -29.43 9.23
C GLY A 228 6.48 -28.54 9.42
N THR A 229 7.30 -28.80 10.44
CA THR A 229 8.62 -28.17 10.59
C THR A 229 9.59 -28.81 9.60
N VAL A 230 9.71 -28.21 8.42
CA VAL A 230 10.72 -28.53 7.41
C VAL A 230 11.72 -27.38 7.38
N GLY A 231 13.00 -27.65 7.64
CA GLY A 231 14.06 -26.65 7.49
C GLY A 231 14.27 -26.30 6.01
N PRO A 232 14.76 -25.10 5.67
CA PRO A 232 14.87 -24.66 4.29
C PRO A 232 15.88 -25.54 3.51
N THR A 233 15.39 -26.25 2.49
CA THR A 233 16.19 -27.08 1.57
C THR A 233 16.25 -26.50 0.16
N GLY A 234 15.95 -25.20 0.02
CA GLY A 234 16.22 -24.47 -1.22
C GLY A 234 17.71 -24.18 -1.37
N ASN A 235 18.24 -24.29 -2.58
CA ASN A 235 19.46 -23.59 -2.93
C ASN A 235 19.08 -22.13 -3.27
N PRO A 236 19.88 -21.12 -2.88
CA PRO A 236 19.67 -19.74 -3.32
C PRO A 236 19.53 -19.66 -4.85
N PRO A 237 18.61 -18.83 -5.39
CA PRO A 237 18.39 -18.74 -6.82
C PRO A 237 19.67 -18.30 -7.51
N THR A 238 20.17 -19.12 -8.44
CA THR A 238 21.35 -18.79 -9.25
C THR A 238 21.01 -17.64 -10.19
N ARG A 239 21.71 -16.50 -10.03
CA ARG A 239 21.60 -15.33 -10.91
C ARG A 239 21.75 -15.77 -12.38
N ASN A 240 20.72 -15.54 -13.21
CA ASN A 240 20.80 -15.87 -14.63
C ASN A 240 21.81 -14.93 -15.33
N PRO A 241 22.95 -15.43 -15.85
CA PRO A 241 23.93 -14.58 -16.54
C PRO A 241 23.44 -14.10 -17.91
N ASN A 242 22.43 -14.76 -18.47
CA ASN A 242 21.71 -14.37 -19.70
C ASN A 242 20.31 -13.86 -19.33
N GLY A 243 20.23 -12.91 -18.40
CA GLY A 243 18.99 -12.26 -17.99
C GLY A 243 18.24 -11.60 -19.17
N PRO A 244 16.99 -11.16 -18.94
CA PRO A 244 16.17 -10.57 -20.00
C PRO A 244 16.88 -9.35 -20.60
N LYS A 245 17.07 -9.34 -21.92
CA LYS A 245 17.74 -8.24 -22.62
C LYS A 245 16.74 -7.14 -22.94
N VAL A 246 16.94 -5.96 -22.35
CA VAL A 246 16.10 -4.77 -22.61
C VAL A 246 16.76 -3.83 -23.61
N THR A 247 15.96 -3.26 -24.51
CA THR A 247 16.42 -2.18 -25.40
C THR A 247 16.02 -0.84 -24.79
N LEU A 248 17.02 -0.02 -24.45
CA LEU A 248 16.77 1.30 -23.84
C LEU A 248 16.35 2.32 -24.90
N LYS A 249 15.26 3.05 -24.63
CA LYS A 249 14.77 4.15 -25.46
C LYS A 249 15.44 5.49 -25.13
N TYR A 250 15.86 5.65 -23.87
CA TYR A 250 16.40 6.88 -23.31
C TYR A 250 17.84 6.67 -22.82
N ASP A 251 18.61 7.75 -22.66
CA ASP A 251 19.99 7.65 -22.14
C ASP A 251 20.01 7.46 -20.63
N HIS A 252 19.99 6.19 -20.19
CA HIS A 252 20.10 5.84 -18.77
C HIS A 252 21.44 6.24 -18.15
N ASN A 253 22.52 6.40 -18.93
CA ASN A 253 23.80 6.87 -18.38
C ASN A 253 23.67 8.32 -17.92
N GLU A 254 23.05 9.16 -18.74
CA GLU A 254 22.75 10.56 -18.38
C GLU A 254 21.82 10.64 -17.17
N VAL A 255 20.74 9.84 -17.11
CA VAL A 255 19.79 9.91 -16.00
C VAL A 255 20.41 9.40 -14.69
N ILE A 256 21.17 8.31 -14.68
CA ILE A 256 21.88 7.82 -13.49
C ILE A 256 22.80 8.90 -12.94
N ARG A 257 23.62 9.53 -13.80
CA ARG A 257 24.49 10.64 -13.43
C ARG A 257 23.70 11.79 -12.79
N LYS A 258 22.59 12.20 -13.40
CA LYS A 258 21.74 13.27 -12.84
C LYS A 258 21.12 12.88 -11.51
N SER A 259 20.62 11.66 -11.35
CA SER A 259 20.06 11.19 -10.06
C SER A 259 21.10 11.28 -8.92
N ILE A 260 22.37 11.00 -9.21
CA ILE A 260 23.44 11.20 -8.22
C ILE A 260 23.72 12.69 -7.96
N LEU A 261 23.63 13.56 -8.98
CA LEU A 261 23.71 15.01 -8.80
C LEU A 261 22.56 15.57 -7.94
N PHE A 262 21.36 14.96 -7.99
CA PHE A 262 20.29 15.29 -7.04
C PHE A 262 20.71 14.97 -5.60
N TYR A 263 21.23 13.77 -5.32
CA TYR A 263 21.75 13.45 -3.97
C TYR A 263 22.90 14.34 -3.52
N GLU A 264 23.75 14.84 -4.43
CA GLU A 264 24.72 15.89 -4.11
C GLU A 264 24.04 17.22 -3.76
N ALA A 265 22.98 17.59 -4.47
CA ALA A 265 22.21 18.80 -4.21
C ALA A 265 21.43 18.76 -2.88
N GLN A 266 21.16 17.56 -2.34
CA GLN A 266 20.59 17.35 -1.01
C GLN A 266 21.64 17.36 0.13
N ARG A 267 22.96 17.39 -0.13
CA ARG A 267 23.98 17.29 0.93
C ARG A 267 23.89 18.43 1.96
N SER A 268 23.78 18.09 3.24
CA SER A 268 23.86 18.99 4.39
C SER A 268 25.24 18.92 5.05
N GLY A 269 25.64 19.93 5.81
CA GLY A 269 26.96 20.03 6.44
C GLY A 269 28.01 20.66 5.51
N LYS A 270 29.28 20.36 5.80
CA LYS A 270 30.42 20.83 5.02
C LYS A 270 30.56 20.05 3.72
N LEU A 271 30.47 20.72 2.58
CA LEU A 271 30.56 20.08 1.26
C LEU A 271 32.03 19.73 0.92
N PRO A 272 32.26 18.67 0.12
CA PRO A 272 33.61 18.28 -0.24
C PRO A 272 34.17 19.19 -1.33
N ALA A 273 35.50 19.28 -1.44
CA ALA A 273 36.17 20.19 -2.38
C ALA A 273 35.89 19.87 -3.87
N ASN A 274 35.37 18.69 -4.17
CA ASN A 274 34.94 18.23 -5.49
C ASN A 274 33.41 18.33 -5.71
N ASN A 275 32.66 19.05 -4.86
CA ASN A 275 31.23 19.29 -5.02
C ASN A 275 30.87 19.70 -6.46
N ARG A 276 29.96 18.95 -7.11
CA ARG A 276 29.55 19.21 -8.51
C ARG A 276 28.34 20.15 -8.62
N ILE A 277 27.78 20.62 -7.50
CA ILE A 277 26.59 21.46 -7.43
C ILE A 277 26.97 22.91 -7.05
N PRO A 278 27.22 23.80 -8.03
CA PRO A 278 27.91 25.08 -7.78
C PRO A 278 27.07 26.12 -7.03
N TYR A 279 25.76 25.93 -6.89
CA TYR A 279 24.86 26.80 -6.13
C TYR A 279 24.68 26.37 -4.67
N ARG A 280 25.22 25.21 -4.28
CA ARG A 280 25.21 24.70 -2.90
C ARG A 280 26.55 24.99 -2.20
N GLY A 281 26.49 25.33 -0.92
CA GLY A 281 27.65 25.56 -0.06
C GLY A 281 27.50 24.87 1.30
N ASP A 282 28.48 25.10 2.19
CA ASP A 282 28.49 24.58 3.56
C ASP A 282 27.28 25.11 4.35
N SER A 283 26.43 24.20 4.83
CA SER A 283 25.16 24.53 5.50
C SER A 283 24.95 23.75 6.80
N ALA A 284 24.05 24.23 7.66
CA ALA A 284 23.69 23.56 8.93
C ALA A 284 24.89 23.16 9.82
N MET A 285 25.97 23.96 9.80
CA MET A 285 27.23 23.68 10.50
C MET A 285 27.13 23.69 12.05
N GLY A 286 25.96 24.01 12.60
CA GLY A 286 25.65 23.96 14.03
C GLY A 286 24.77 22.77 14.45
N ASP A 287 24.39 21.86 13.55
CA ASP A 287 23.55 20.69 13.86
C ASP A 287 24.16 19.85 15.00
N GLY A 288 23.40 19.68 16.08
CA GLY A 288 23.78 18.94 17.30
C GLY A 288 24.44 19.78 18.41
N SER A 289 24.67 21.08 18.19
CA SER A 289 25.26 21.97 19.21
C SER A 289 24.40 22.12 20.46
N ASP A 290 23.07 22.02 20.32
CA ASP A 290 22.07 22.00 21.39
C ASP A 290 22.21 20.79 22.35
N VAL A 291 22.73 19.68 21.83
CA VAL A 291 22.99 18.43 22.59
C VAL A 291 24.48 18.16 22.81
N GLY A 292 25.36 19.11 22.45
CA GLY A 292 26.82 18.99 22.63
C GLY A 292 27.48 17.93 21.75
N ARG A 293 26.96 17.69 20.53
CA ARG A 293 27.48 16.72 19.56
C ARG A 293 27.72 17.37 18.21
N ASP A 294 28.63 16.80 17.40
CA ASP A 294 28.65 17.04 15.96
C ASP A 294 27.63 16.11 15.30
N LEU A 295 26.54 16.68 14.77
CA LEU A 295 25.55 15.98 13.94
C LEU A 295 25.48 16.57 12.53
N THR A 296 26.54 17.25 12.08
CA THR A 296 26.66 17.79 10.71
C THR A 296 26.82 16.67 9.67
N GLY A 297 26.40 16.91 8.43
CA GLY A 297 26.36 15.89 7.37
C GLY A 297 24.94 15.40 7.10
N GLY A 298 24.82 14.30 6.34
CA GLY A 298 23.54 13.72 5.94
C GLY A 298 22.88 14.48 4.79
N TRP A 299 21.68 14.05 4.40
CA TRP A 299 20.89 14.72 3.37
C TRP A 299 19.77 15.55 3.99
N TYR A 300 19.47 16.69 3.37
CA TYR A 300 18.16 17.30 3.49
C TYR A 300 17.13 16.42 2.78
N ASP A 301 15.96 16.27 3.40
CA ASP A 301 15.02 15.23 3.02
C ASP A 301 14.37 15.46 1.65
N ALA A 302 13.79 16.65 1.45
CA ALA A 302 12.96 16.94 0.29
C ALA A 302 13.23 18.34 -0.28
N GLY A 303 12.19 19.17 -0.40
CA GLY A 303 12.29 20.57 -0.80
C GLY A 303 12.86 21.49 0.28
N ASP A 304 13.02 20.95 1.50
CA ASP A 304 13.25 21.59 2.78
C ASP A 304 14.68 21.36 3.31
N MET A 305 14.89 21.64 4.61
CA MET A 305 16.17 21.52 5.28
C MET A 305 16.12 20.66 6.56
N VAL A 306 15.01 19.96 6.81
CA VAL A 306 14.96 18.92 7.84
C VAL A 306 15.78 17.71 7.40
N LYS A 307 16.38 17.02 8.37
CA LYS A 307 17.05 15.72 8.18
C LYS A 307 16.22 14.63 8.85
N PHE A 308 15.16 14.17 8.17
CA PHE A 308 14.35 13.05 8.65
C PHE A 308 15.12 11.74 8.50
N GLY A 309 15.43 11.07 9.62
CA GLY A 309 16.31 9.91 9.64
C GLY A 309 15.68 8.66 9.01
N PHE A 310 14.36 8.49 9.10
CA PHE A 310 13.68 7.28 8.61
C PHE A 310 13.68 7.18 7.06
N PRO A 311 13.18 8.19 6.30
CA PRO A 311 13.30 8.20 4.84
C PRO A 311 14.75 8.26 4.35
N MET A 312 15.66 8.95 5.06
CA MET A 312 17.08 8.97 4.72
C MET A 312 17.73 7.59 4.87
N ALA A 313 17.39 6.83 5.92
CA ALA A 313 17.88 5.47 6.13
C ALA A 313 17.34 4.53 5.04
N TYR A 314 16.03 4.57 4.77
CA TYR A 314 15.41 3.82 3.66
C TYR A 314 16.11 4.10 2.32
N THR A 315 16.30 5.37 1.99
CA THR A 315 16.99 5.81 0.78
C THR A 315 18.37 5.19 0.68
N THR A 316 19.13 5.23 1.79
CA THR A 316 20.47 4.66 1.87
C THR A 316 20.46 3.15 1.63
N THR A 317 19.53 2.42 2.25
CA THR A 317 19.37 0.97 2.06
C THR A 317 18.98 0.62 0.62
N ALA A 318 18.01 1.32 0.04
CA ALA A 318 17.53 1.07 -1.32
C ALA A 318 18.60 1.38 -2.39
N LEU A 319 19.35 2.48 -2.23
CA LEU A 319 20.48 2.81 -3.11
C LEU A 319 21.61 1.78 -2.98
N ALA A 320 21.97 1.38 -1.75
CA ALA A 320 22.99 0.35 -1.53
C ALA A 320 22.56 -1.00 -2.13
N TRP A 321 21.28 -1.37 -2.01
CA TRP A 321 20.72 -2.57 -2.65
C TRP A 321 20.81 -2.49 -4.18
N GLY A 322 20.45 -1.34 -4.78
CA GLY A 322 20.61 -1.11 -6.22
C GLY A 322 22.07 -1.21 -6.68
N ILE A 323 23.03 -0.74 -5.88
CA ILE A 323 24.47 -0.89 -6.17
C ILE A 323 24.88 -2.37 -6.13
N LEU A 324 24.41 -3.15 -5.14
CA LEU A 324 24.71 -4.58 -5.01
C LEU A 324 24.13 -5.44 -6.14
N GLU A 325 22.89 -5.18 -6.56
CA GLU A 325 22.22 -5.98 -7.59
C GLU A 325 22.62 -5.54 -9.01
N PHE A 326 22.88 -4.25 -9.22
CA PHE A 326 23.01 -3.62 -10.54
C PHE A 326 24.34 -2.90 -10.75
N GLU A 327 25.40 -3.37 -10.07
CA GLU A 327 26.79 -2.87 -10.18
C GLU A 327 27.23 -2.62 -11.62
N ALA A 328 26.99 -3.56 -12.54
CA ALA A 328 27.43 -3.43 -13.92
C ALA A 328 26.67 -2.31 -14.67
N GLY A 329 25.45 -1.98 -14.25
CA GLY A 329 24.69 -0.82 -14.74
C GLY A 329 25.36 0.49 -14.35
N TYR A 330 25.71 0.65 -13.07
CA TYR A 330 26.46 1.82 -12.58
C TYR A 330 27.84 1.95 -13.22
N LYS A 331 28.57 0.84 -13.39
CA LYS A 331 29.88 0.82 -14.07
C LYS A 331 29.76 1.17 -15.55
N ALA A 332 28.75 0.65 -16.26
CA ALA A 332 28.51 0.99 -17.67
C ALA A 332 27.98 2.42 -17.89
N ALA A 333 27.46 3.07 -16.84
CA ALA A 333 27.15 4.50 -16.83
C ALA A 333 28.37 5.38 -16.53
N GLY A 334 29.47 4.81 -16.01
CA GLY A 334 30.65 5.56 -15.56
C GLY A 334 30.47 6.26 -14.20
N GLU A 335 29.46 5.85 -13.41
CA GLU A 335 29.02 6.56 -12.20
C GLU A 335 29.12 5.72 -10.92
N TYR A 336 29.75 4.53 -10.98
CA TYR A 336 29.89 3.63 -9.82
C TYR A 336 30.55 4.31 -8.61
N ASP A 337 31.69 4.98 -8.79
CA ASP A 337 32.39 5.63 -7.68
C ASP A 337 31.58 6.79 -7.08
N ASN A 338 30.81 7.51 -7.89
CA ASN A 338 29.91 8.57 -7.42
C ASN A 338 28.68 7.99 -6.70
N ALA A 339 28.21 6.80 -7.08
CA ALA A 339 27.16 6.09 -6.35
C ALA A 339 27.65 5.59 -4.98
N LEU A 340 28.91 5.15 -4.88
CA LEU A 340 29.56 4.84 -3.61
C LEU A 340 29.71 6.09 -2.72
N ASP A 341 30.22 7.20 -3.27
CA ASP A 341 30.34 8.49 -2.57
C ASP A 341 28.97 9.04 -2.12
N SER A 342 27.92 8.82 -2.93
CA SER A 342 26.55 9.18 -2.59
C SER A 342 26.09 8.46 -1.32
N ILE A 343 26.09 7.11 -1.29
CA ILE A 343 25.61 6.36 -0.11
C ILE A 343 26.53 6.50 1.11
N LYS A 344 27.81 6.84 0.94
CA LYS A 344 28.72 7.09 2.06
C LYS A 344 28.29 8.32 2.89
N TRP A 345 27.69 9.31 2.24
CA TRP A 345 27.28 10.57 2.86
C TRP A 345 26.28 10.42 4.04
N PRO A 346 25.14 9.72 3.89
CA PRO A 346 24.25 9.42 5.01
C PRO A 346 24.85 8.39 5.98
N LEU A 347 25.64 7.40 5.52
CA LEU A 347 26.27 6.41 6.40
C LEU A 347 27.23 7.06 7.41
N ASP A 348 28.06 8.01 6.97
CA ASP A 348 28.93 8.80 7.86
C ASP A 348 28.11 9.62 8.88
N TYR A 349 26.95 10.14 8.48
CA TYR A 349 26.04 10.87 9.36
C TYR A 349 25.35 9.95 10.38
N PHE A 350 24.89 8.76 9.97
CA PHE A 350 24.32 7.78 10.90
C PHE A 350 25.32 7.29 11.96
N ILE A 351 26.62 7.22 11.62
CA ILE A 351 27.68 6.93 12.60
C ILE A 351 27.70 8.02 13.69
N LYS A 352 27.56 9.30 13.32
CA LYS A 352 27.46 10.40 14.28
C LYS A 352 26.18 10.33 15.11
N CYS A 353 25.04 10.01 14.49
CA CYS A 353 23.76 9.85 15.19
C CYS A 353 23.76 8.70 16.19
N HIS A 354 24.52 7.63 15.95
CA HIS A 354 24.66 6.48 16.82
C HIS A 354 25.72 6.69 17.92
N SER A 355 25.66 7.84 18.61
CA SER A 355 26.72 8.32 19.51
C SER A 355 26.85 7.62 20.87
N LYS A 356 25.86 6.80 21.27
CA LYS A 356 25.93 5.90 22.45
C LYS A 356 25.22 4.57 22.14
N PRO A 357 25.97 3.53 21.75
CA PRO A 357 25.39 2.26 21.36
C PRO A 357 24.47 1.64 22.41
N GLY A 358 23.28 1.23 21.96
CA GLY A 358 22.26 0.62 22.80
C GLY A 358 21.57 1.56 23.80
N GLU A 359 21.82 2.89 23.77
CA GLU A 359 21.16 3.87 24.64
C GLU A 359 20.28 4.86 23.87
N GLU A 360 20.84 5.49 22.82
CA GLU A 360 20.19 6.56 22.06
C GLU A 360 20.60 6.57 20.58
N PHE A 361 19.70 7.01 19.71
CA PHE A 361 19.98 7.27 18.29
C PHE A 361 19.28 8.55 17.84
N TYR A 362 20.02 9.50 17.26
CA TYR A 362 19.47 10.76 16.75
C TYR A 362 18.73 10.56 15.41
N GLY A 363 17.43 10.79 15.43
CA GLY A 363 16.52 10.48 14.33
C GLY A 363 16.08 11.67 13.50
N GLN A 364 16.23 12.90 14.00
CA GLN A 364 15.81 14.11 13.28
C GLN A 364 16.61 15.33 13.72
N LEU A 365 17.08 16.12 12.75
CA LEU A 365 17.70 17.44 12.96
C LEU A 365 16.87 18.50 12.25
N GLY A 366 16.41 19.49 13.01
CA GLY A 366 15.40 20.47 12.56
C GLY A 366 13.99 20.06 12.98
N ASN A 367 13.12 21.04 13.24
CA ASN A 367 11.70 20.84 13.48
C ASN A 367 10.95 21.26 12.21
N GLY A 368 10.01 20.43 11.73
CA GLY A 368 9.35 20.64 10.44
C GLY A 368 8.64 21.98 10.34
N ASP A 369 7.81 22.36 11.32
CA ASP A 369 7.09 23.64 11.31
C ASP A 369 8.05 24.86 11.25
N ILE A 370 9.15 24.80 12.01
CA ILE A 370 10.14 25.90 12.06
C ILE A 370 10.94 25.99 10.75
N ASP A 371 11.29 24.85 10.16
CA ASP A 371 12.05 24.75 8.91
C ASP A 371 11.18 25.17 7.72
N HIS A 372 9.96 24.65 7.62
CA HIS A 372 8.99 24.91 6.54
C HIS A 372 8.36 26.31 6.61
N ALA A 373 8.41 27.00 7.76
CA ALA A 373 8.06 28.42 7.87
C ALA A 373 9.09 29.36 7.21
N TRP A 374 10.26 28.85 6.85
CA TRP A 374 11.33 29.58 6.18
C TRP A 374 11.48 29.09 4.73
N TRP A 375 11.87 30.00 3.83
CA TRP A 375 12.18 29.67 2.44
C TRP A 375 13.42 30.44 2.01
N GLY A 376 14.49 29.73 1.64
CA GLY A 376 15.78 30.34 1.34
C GLY A 376 16.87 29.34 0.93
N ARG A 377 18.15 29.75 1.03
CA ARG A 377 19.30 28.87 0.82
C ARG A 377 19.74 28.24 2.14
N PRO A 378 20.12 26.95 2.19
CA PRO A 378 20.37 26.26 3.45
C PRO A 378 21.58 26.84 4.21
N GLU A 379 22.49 27.53 3.52
CA GLU A 379 23.61 28.24 4.13
C GLU A 379 23.21 29.61 4.73
N ASP A 380 21.99 30.10 4.47
CA ASP A 380 21.39 31.33 5.04
C ASP A 380 20.43 31.05 6.22
N MET A 381 20.30 29.80 6.68
CA MET A 381 19.46 29.42 7.83
C MET A 381 19.93 30.07 9.14
N ASN A 382 18.98 30.63 9.90
CA ASN A 382 19.24 31.31 11.18
C ASN A 382 18.26 30.95 12.31
N MET A 383 17.35 30.01 12.06
CA MET A 383 16.39 29.48 13.04
C MET A 383 17.02 28.37 13.91
N PRO A 384 16.44 28.05 15.07
CA PRO A 384 16.84 26.88 15.85
C PRO A 384 16.63 25.57 15.07
N ARG A 385 17.61 24.68 15.12
CA ARG A 385 17.57 23.34 14.50
C ARG A 385 17.77 22.25 15.56
N PRO A 386 16.71 21.92 16.33
CA PRO A 386 16.80 20.97 17.45
C PRO A 386 17.17 19.55 16.99
N ALA A 387 17.87 18.82 17.86
CA ALA A 387 18.28 17.43 17.64
C ALA A 387 17.42 16.44 18.44
N TYR A 388 16.54 15.72 17.74
CA TYR A 388 15.65 14.72 18.32
C TYR A 388 16.22 13.30 18.23
N LYS A 389 15.85 12.45 19.21
CA LYS A 389 16.40 11.09 19.34
C LYS A 389 15.41 10.11 19.96
N VAL A 390 15.55 8.86 19.56
CA VAL A 390 14.93 7.71 20.25
C VAL A 390 15.88 7.20 21.35
N THR A 391 15.31 6.59 22.38
CA THR A 391 16.01 6.05 23.56
C THR A 391 15.35 4.76 24.06
N ARG A 392 15.94 4.07 25.03
CA ARG A 392 15.33 2.87 25.66
C ARG A 392 13.91 3.11 26.21
N GLN A 393 13.62 4.33 26.69
CA GLN A 393 12.33 4.72 27.26
C GLN A 393 11.36 5.30 26.21
N LYS A 394 11.89 5.68 25.05
CA LYS A 394 11.19 6.28 23.91
C LYS A 394 11.71 5.62 22.63
N PRO A 395 11.39 4.33 22.40
CA PRO A 395 11.97 3.53 21.33
C PRO A 395 11.56 4.00 19.92
N GLY A 396 12.22 3.43 18.92
CA GLY A 396 11.89 3.60 17.50
C GLY A 396 12.52 2.50 16.68
N SER A 397 11.88 1.33 16.69
CA SER A 397 12.38 0.10 16.08
C SER A 397 12.40 0.19 14.56
N ASP A 398 11.42 0.86 13.99
CA ASP A 398 11.32 1.27 12.58
C ASP A 398 12.57 2.03 12.12
N LEU A 399 12.79 3.22 12.68
CA LEU A 399 13.93 4.08 12.38
C LEU A 399 15.28 3.37 12.58
N THR A 400 15.43 2.65 13.69
CA THR A 400 16.73 2.05 14.06
C THR A 400 17.01 0.73 13.34
N ALA A 401 16.01 -0.07 13.01
CA ALA A 401 16.20 -1.26 12.16
C ALA A 401 16.35 -0.90 10.67
N GLU A 402 15.71 0.17 10.17
CA GLU A 402 16.03 0.69 8.84
C GLU A 402 17.46 1.23 8.78
N THR A 403 17.91 1.97 9.81
CA THR A 403 19.31 2.42 9.88
C THR A 403 20.29 1.24 10.00
N ALA A 404 19.92 0.18 10.74
CA ALA A 404 20.70 -1.06 10.78
C ALA A 404 20.78 -1.75 9.40
N SER A 405 19.68 -1.70 8.63
CA SER A 405 19.60 -2.21 7.26
C SER A 405 20.53 -1.43 6.33
N ALA A 406 20.51 -0.10 6.39
CA ALA A 406 21.42 0.78 5.66
C ALA A 406 22.89 0.45 5.95
N PHE A 407 23.23 0.24 7.22
CA PHE A 407 24.59 -0.16 7.62
C PHE A 407 24.98 -1.57 7.14
N ALA A 408 24.07 -2.55 7.20
CA ALA A 408 24.34 -3.91 6.74
C ALA A 408 24.49 -3.99 5.21
N ALA A 409 23.66 -3.26 4.46
CA ALA A 409 23.79 -3.10 3.02
C ALA A 409 25.09 -2.33 2.66
N GLY A 410 25.41 -1.26 3.39
CA GLY A 410 26.66 -0.52 3.25
C GLY A 410 27.90 -1.38 3.50
N TYR A 411 27.90 -2.23 4.54
CA TYR A 411 28.96 -3.21 4.76
C TYR A 411 29.15 -4.11 3.53
N LEU A 412 28.06 -4.63 2.94
CA LEU A 412 28.13 -5.49 1.75
C LEU A 412 28.69 -4.76 0.53
N VAL A 413 28.43 -3.46 0.39
CA VAL A 413 28.98 -2.62 -0.70
C VAL A 413 30.47 -2.32 -0.49
N PHE A 414 30.89 -2.02 0.74
CA PHE A 414 32.25 -1.55 1.02
C PHE A 414 33.24 -2.65 1.47
N LYS A 415 32.80 -3.87 1.80
CA LYS A 415 33.66 -4.93 2.38
C LYS A 415 34.92 -5.25 1.57
N ASP A 416 34.85 -5.14 0.24
CA ASP A 416 35.95 -5.52 -0.66
C ASP A 416 36.82 -4.31 -1.05
N THR A 417 36.27 -3.08 -1.00
CA THR A 417 36.95 -1.83 -1.41
C THR A 417 37.47 -1.01 -0.23
N ASN A 418 36.82 -1.08 0.92
CA ASN A 418 37.24 -0.45 2.18
C ASN A 418 36.83 -1.33 3.38
N PRO A 419 37.56 -2.43 3.65
CA PRO A 419 37.21 -3.39 4.69
C PRO A 419 37.11 -2.79 6.10
N THR A 420 37.95 -1.80 6.43
CA THR A 420 37.96 -1.14 7.74
C THR A 420 36.68 -0.33 7.95
N TYR A 421 36.26 0.46 6.96
CA TYR A 421 34.99 1.20 7.03
C TYR A 421 33.81 0.23 7.08
N ALA A 422 33.79 -0.80 6.22
CA ALA A 422 32.75 -1.82 6.23
C ALA A 422 32.60 -2.50 7.61
N ALA A 423 33.70 -2.86 8.28
CA ALA A 423 33.67 -3.42 9.63
C ALA A 423 33.05 -2.47 10.66
N THR A 424 33.30 -1.16 10.54
CA THR A 424 32.64 -0.11 11.34
C THR A 424 31.13 -0.10 11.08
N LEU A 425 30.70 -0.10 9.81
CA LEU A 425 29.28 -0.16 9.44
C LEU A 425 28.60 -1.40 10.04
N LEU A 426 29.21 -2.59 9.90
CA LEU A 426 28.65 -3.83 10.44
C LEU A 426 28.53 -3.82 11.97
N THR A 427 29.44 -3.15 12.68
CA THR A 427 29.34 -2.97 14.14
C THR A 427 28.12 -2.13 14.50
N HIS A 428 27.92 -0.99 13.83
CA HIS A 428 26.74 -0.15 14.06
C HIS A 428 25.43 -0.85 13.64
N ALA A 429 25.44 -1.64 12.55
CA ALA A 429 24.29 -2.42 12.08
C ALA A 429 23.76 -3.35 13.18
N ARG A 430 24.65 -4.17 13.75
CA ARG A 430 24.29 -5.14 14.81
C ARG A 430 23.76 -4.42 16.06
N GLN A 431 24.48 -3.40 16.51
CA GLN A 431 24.12 -2.62 17.69
C GLN A 431 22.78 -1.89 17.57
N LEU A 432 22.45 -1.33 16.39
CA LEU A 432 21.15 -0.71 16.15
C LEU A 432 20.02 -1.74 16.01
N PHE A 433 20.27 -2.89 15.38
CA PHE A 433 19.27 -3.95 15.31
C PHE A 433 18.96 -4.54 16.69
N ASP A 434 19.99 -4.78 17.51
CA ASP A 434 19.83 -5.21 18.90
C ASP A 434 19.05 -4.17 19.71
N PHE A 435 19.32 -2.87 19.51
CA PHE A 435 18.54 -1.80 20.14
C PHE A 435 17.07 -1.80 19.68
N ALA A 436 16.83 -1.85 18.36
CA ALA A 436 15.50 -1.87 17.75
C ALA A 436 14.65 -3.04 18.23
N ASN A 437 15.24 -4.23 18.33
CA ASN A 437 14.54 -5.44 18.72
C ASN A 437 14.26 -5.53 20.23
N ASN A 438 15.22 -5.08 21.06
CA ASN A 438 15.10 -5.14 22.53
C ASN A 438 14.21 -4.02 23.10
N TYR A 439 14.11 -2.87 22.42
CA TYR A 439 13.29 -1.73 22.84
C TYR A 439 12.29 -1.41 21.72
N ARG A 440 11.06 -1.95 21.84
CA ARG A 440 10.06 -1.93 20.77
C ARG A 440 9.08 -0.77 20.84
N GLY A 441 8.89 -0.08 19.72
CA GLY A 441 7.89 0.99 19.53
C GLY A 441 8.14 1.76 18.22
N LYS A 442 7.19 2.62 17.84
CA LYS A 442 7.32 3.47 16.64
C LYS A 442 8.19 4.70 16.95
N TYR A 443 9.07 5.12 16.05
CA TYR A 443 9.99 6.23 16.37
C TYR A 443 9.26 7.55 16.64
N VAL A 444 8.08 7.75 16.04
CA VAL A 444 7.21 8.91 16.30
C VAL A 444 6.70 9.00 17.74
N ASP A 445 6.64 7.90 18.49
CA ASP A 445 6.33 7.95 19.93
C ASP A 445 7.51 8.56 20.72
N GLY A 446 8.73 8.41 20.19
CA GLY A 446 9.94 9.03 20.72
C GLY A 446 10.20 10.45 20.19
N ILE A 447 9.94 10.67 18.91
CA ILE A 447 10.13 11.92 18.14
C ILE A 447 8.76 12.33 17.53
N PRO A 448 7.83 12.86 18.34
CA PRO A 448 6.50 13.26 17.85
C PRO A 448 6.56 14.37 16.80
N GLU A 449 7.65 15.15 16.76
CA GLU A 449 7.91 16.20 15.76
C GLU A 449 8.16 15.66 14.34
N ALA A 450 8.21 14.34 14.15
CA ALA A 450 8.24 13.69 12.84
C ALA A 450 6.85 13.28 12.33
N LYS A 451 5.84 13.24 13.21
CA LYS A 451 4.58 12.54 12.95
C LYS A 451 3.75 13.14 11.81
N ASP A 452 3.72 14.46 11.70
CA ASP A 452 2.94 15.14 10.65
C ASP A 452 3.66 15.16 9.27
N PHE A 453 4.83 14.52 9.17
CA PHE A 453 5.67 14.46 7.97
C PHE A 453 5.95 13.02 7.52
N TYR A 454 6.42 12.17 8.44
CA TYR A 454 6.85 10.80 8.22
C TYR A 454 6.33 9.89 9.35
N ASP A 455 5.01 9.82 9.53
CA ASP A 455 4.41 8.88 10.49
C ASP A 455 4.77 7.42 10.14
N SER A 456 4.93 6.57 11.15
CA SER A 456 5.03 5.13 10.94
C SER A 456 3.60 4.61 10.77
N HIS A 457 3.17 4.35 9.54
CA HIS A 457 1.83 3.83 9.27
C HIS A 457 1.83 2.30 9.27
N SER A 458 2.76 1.67 8.55
CA SER A 458 3.03 0.23 8.51
C SER A 458 3.24 -0.40 9.90
N GLY A 459 3.95 0.33 10.78
CA GLY A 459 4.42 -0.16 12.06
C GLY A 459 5.95 -0.15 12.14
N TYR A 460 6.49 -1.18 12.77
CA TYR A 460 7.95 -1.37 12.91
C TYR A 460 8.39 -2.84 12.72
N LEU A 461 7.45 -3.74 12.46
CA LEU A 461 7.72 -5.18 12.39
C LEU A 461 8.36 -5.55 11.05
N ASP A 462 8.00 -4.88 9.96
CA ASP A 462 8.63 -5.10 8.66
C ASP A 462 10.04 -4.50 8.58
N GLU A 463 10.38 -3.42 9.29
CA GLU A 463 11.78 -2.97 9.46
C GLU A 463 12.60 -3.95 10.28
N LEU A 464 12.01 -4.57 11.32
CA LEU A 464 12.69 -5.63 12.07
C LEU A 464 12.91 -6.89 11.20
N LEU A 465 11.95 -7.27 10.34
CA LEU A 465 12.15 -8.35 9.37
C LEU A 465 13.20 -8.00 8.30
N TRP A 466 13.18 -6.76 7.82
CA TRP A 466 14.11 -6.20 6.83
C TRP A 466 15.54 -6.13 7.37
N GLY A 467 15.74 -5.59 8.57
CA GLY A 467 17.04 -5.53 9.25
C GLY A 467 17.59 -6.92 9.54
N ALA A 468 16.74 -7.87 9.93
CA ALA A 468 17.15 -9.26 10.10
C ALA A 468 17.55 -9.91 8.77
N ALA A 469 16.79 -9.68 7.69
CA ALA A 469 17.11 -10.19 6.35
C ALA A 469 18.45 -9.62 5.84
N TRP A 470 18.70 -8.32 6.03
CA TRP A 470 19.96 -7.67 5.68
C TRP A 470 21.14 -8.16 6.52
N LEU A 471 20.98 -8.25 7.84
CA LEU A 471 22.04 -8.77 8.71
C LEU A 471 22.34 -10.24 8.43
N TYR A 472 21.34 -11.06 8.11
CA TYR A 472 21.57 -12.41 7.62
C TYR A 472 22.35 -12.42 6.29
N ARG A 473 21.94 -11.62 5.30
CA ARG A 473 22.65 -11.47 4.00
C ARG A 473 24.11 -11.00 4.20
N ALA A 474 24.35 -10.13 5.17
CA ALA A 474 25.67 -9.58 5.48
C ALA A 474 26.59 -10.56 6.23
N THR A 475 26.04 -11.41 7.10
CA THR A 475 26.84 -12.16 8.10
C THR A 475 26.79 -13.67 7.95
N GLY A 476 25.72 -14.22 7.35
CA GLY A 476 25.42 -15.65 7.38
C GLY A 476 25.03 -16.19 8.78
N GLU A 477 24.82 -15.32 9.77
CA GLU A 477 24.52 -15.77 11.14
C GLU A 477 23.07 -16.17 11.30
N ASN A 478 22.87 -17.45 11.62
CA ASN A 478 21.54 -18.06 11.78
C ASN A 478 20.63 -17.37 12.79
N GLN A 479 21.15 -16.56 13.73
CA GLN A 479 20.30 -15.80 14.66
C GLN A 479 19.39 -14.79 13.95
N TYR A 480 19.87 -14.15 12.87
CA TYR A 480 19.08 -13.19 12.11
C TYR A 480 18.08 -13.89 11.19
N LEU A 481 18.46 -14.99 10.54
CA LEU A 481 17.50 -15.81 9.80
C LEU A 481 16.40 -16.35 10.73
N LYS A 482 16.77 -16.93 11.89
CA LYS A 482 15.81 -17.44 12.85
C LYS A 482 14.87 -16.34 13.35
N PHE A 483 15.39 -15.14 13.64
CA PHE A 483 14.55 -14.01 14.00
C PHE A 483 13.55 -13.68 12.88
N ALA A 484 14.01 -13.59 11.63
CA ALA A 484 13.15 -13.35 10.49
C ALA A 484 12.09 -14.45 10.36
N GLU A 485 12.45 -15.73 10.49
CA GLU A 485 11.53 -16.87 10.43
C GLU A 485 10.49 -16.89 11.56
N ASP A 486 10.89 -16.60 12.80
CA ASP A 486 10.05 -16.60 14.00
C ASP A 486 9.01 -15.46 13.98
N ASN A 487 9.37 -14.30 13.41
CA ASN A 487 8.53 -13.10 13.36
C ASN A 487 7.86 -12.89 11.99
N TYR A 488 8.05 -13.82 11.03
CA TYR A 488 7.47 -13.72 9.70
C TYR A 488 5.96 -13.98 9.72
N ASP A 489 5.17 -12.94 9.43
CA ASP A 489 3.80 -13.12 8.99
C ASP A 489 3.75 -13.25 7.46
N ALA A 490 2.84 -14.09 6.96
CA ALA A 490 2.62 -14.33 5.53
C ALA A 490 1.80 -13.21 4.86
N GLY A 491 1.91 -11.99 5.37
CA GLY A 491 1.24 -10.80 4.87
C GLY A 491 1.61 -10.49 3.42
N THR A 492 0.66 -9.92 2.68
CA THR A 492 0.91 -9.38 1.35
C THR A 492 1.25 -7.90 1.49
N ALA A 493 2.42 -7.48 1.01
CA ALA A 493 2.75 -6.07 0.97
C ALA A 493 1.82 -5.31 0.00
N HIS A 494 1.52 -4.05 0.30
CA HIS A 494 0.69 -3.19 -0.56
C HIS A 494 1.49 -2.12 -1.32
N GLU A 495 2.68 -1.80 -0.81
CA GLU A 495 3.69 -0.91 -1.40
C GLU A 495 5.12 -1.34 -1.01
N PHE A 496 6.11 -0.68 -1.63
CA PHE A 496 7.49 -0.62 -1.14
C PHE A 496 7.87 0.86 -1.09
N SER A 497 8.22 1.37 0.09
CA SER A 497 8.39 2.80 0.36
C SER A 497 9.31 3.02 1.55
N TRP A 498 9.48 4.27 1.97
CA TRP A 498 10.12 4.60 3.23
C TRP A 498 9.34 4.10 4.46
N ASP A 499 8.04 3.82 4.33
CA ASP A 499 7.19 3.33 5.42
C ASP A 499 7.08 1.80 5.44
N SER A 500 6.89 1.12 4.29
CA SER A 500 6.75 -0.35 4.27
C SER A 500 7.88 -1.10 3.56
N LYS A 501 8.43 -2.11 4.24
CA LYS A 501 9.58 -2.93 3.82
C LYS A 501 9.27 -4.39 3.55
N LEU A 502 8.04 -4.85 3.83
CA LEU A 502 7.70 -6.27 3.87
C LEU A 502 8.10 -7.04 2.60
N VAL A 503 7.83 -6.50 1.40
CA VAL A 503 8.24 -7.14 0.14
C VAL A 503 9.76 -7.13 -0.08
N GLY A 504 10.45 -6.10 0.41
CA GLY A 504 11.92 -6.05 0.40
C GLY A 504 12.52 -7.16 1.26
N ALA A 505 12.01 -7.31 2.49
CA ALA A 505 12.42 -8.38 3.41
C ALA A 505 12.15 -9.77 2.81
N GLN A 506 10.95 -9.98 2.24
CA GLN A 506 10.60 -11.21 1.51
C GLN A 506 11.58 -11.48 0.36
N LEU A 507 11.88 -10.49 -0.48
CA LEU A 507 12.77 -10.69 -1.62
C LEU A 507 14.21 -11.01 -1.19
N ILE A 508 14.75 -10.37 -0.16
CA ILE A 508 16.09 -10.70 0.38
C ILE A 508 16.12 -12.10 1.00
N LEU A 509 15.09 -12.48 1.75
CA LEU A 509 14.98 -13.82 2.31
C LEU A 509 14.89 -14.87 1.20
N TYR A 510 14.15 -14.60 0.12
CA TYR A 510 14.16 -15.47 -1.07
C TYR A 510 15.54 -15.55 -1.73
N GLN A 511 16.20 -14.41 -1.98
CA GLN A 511 17.55 -14.36 -2.57
C GLN A 511 18.61 -15.11 -1.74
N THR A 512 18.45 -15.14 -0.41
CA THR A 512 19.45 -15.74 0.51
C THR A 512 19.14 -17.19 0.89
N THR A 513 17.89 -17.64 0.85
CA THR A 513 17.48 -19.00 1.26
C THR A 513 16.98 -19.89 0.11
N GLY A 514 16.52 -19.29 -1.00
CA GLY A 514 15.79 -20.00 -2.05
C GLY A 514 14.41 -20.54 -1.64
N ASP A 515 13.92 -20.24 -0.43
CA ASP A 515 12.64 -20.76 0.05
C ASP A 515 11.45 -20.06 -0.65
N ALA A 516 10.61 -20.87 -1.29
CA ALA A 516 9.43 -20.44 -2.02
C ALA A 516 8.37 -19.73 -1.15
N ARG A 517 8.42 -19.90 0.18
CA ARG A 517 7.58 -19.14 1.14
C ARG A 517 7.73 -17.62 1.00
N TYR A 518 8.86 -17.16 0.47
CA TYR A 518 9.20 -15.76 0.31
C TYR A 518 8.99 -15.26 -1.13
N SER A 519 9.20 -16.10 -2.15
CA SER A 519 8.98 -15.70 -3.56
C SER A 519 7.51 -15.57 -3.94
N ALA A 520 6.62 -16.36 -3.34
CA ALA A 520 5.19 -16.30 -3.65
C ALA A 520 4.56 -14.95 -3.24
N PRO A 521 4.79 -14.40 -2.03
CA PRO A 521 4.37 -13.05 -1.67
C PRO A 521 4.96 -11.95 -2.55
N VAL A 522 6.25 -12.03 -2.94
CA VAL A 522 6.85 -11.09 -3.91
C VAL A 522 6.11 -11.13 -5.25
N THR A 523 5.75 -12.32 -5.71
CA THR A 523 4.95 -12.50 -6.94
C THR A 523 3.56 -11.86 -6.79
N SER A 524 2.88 -12.12 -5.67
CA SER A 524 1.59 -11.51 -5.33
C SER A 524 1.65 -9.98 -5.17
N PHE A 525 2.81 -9.42 -4.80
CA PHE A 525 3.03 -7.97 -4.76
C PHE A 525 3.19 -7.38 -6.15
N VAL A 526 4.05 -7.94 -7.02
CA VAL A 526 4.38 -7.34 -8.33
C VAL A 526 3.30 -7.61 -9.38
N ASP A 527 2.68 -8.80 -9.39
CA ASP A 527 1.68 -9.20 -10.41
C ASP A 527 0.52 -8.19 -10.59
N PRO A 528 -0.10 -7.64 -9.52
CA PRO A 528 -1.10 -6.57 -9.62
C PRO A 528 -0.65 -5.34 -10.41
N TRP A 529 0.65 -5.01 -10.43
CA TRP A 529 1.18 -3.83 -11.10
C TRP A 529 1.46 -4.05 -12.58
N LEU A 530 1.46 -5.28 -13.08
CA LEU A 530 1.64 -5.56 -14.51
C LEU A 530 0.47 -4.97 -15.32
N ARG A 531 0.69 -4.69 -16.61
CA ARG A 531 -0.41 -4.28 -17.50
C ARG A 531 -1.46 -5.39 -17.59
N GLY A 532 -2.71 -5.06 -17.28
CA GLY A 532 -3.81 -6.03 -17.16
C GLY A 532 -3.93 -6.69 -15.78
N GLY A 533 -3.06 -6.33 -14.82
CA GLY A 533 -3.25 -6.57 -13.40
C GLY A 533 -4.32 -5.66 -12.78
N SER A 534 -4.44 -5.69 -11.45
CA SER A 534 -5.49 -4.97 -10.71
C SER A 534 -5.11 -3.56 -10.24
N LYS A 535 -3.85 -3.10 -10.39
CA LYS A 535 -3.48 -1.71 -10.09
C LYS A 535 -4.04 -0.76 -11.15
N LEU A 536 -4.39 0.44 -10.70
CA LEU A 536 -4.82 1.53 -11.58
C LEU A 536 -3.68 1.90 -12.55
N TYR A 537 -4.03 2.08 -13.82
CA TYR A 537 -3.13 2.64 -14.83
C TYR A 537 -3.71 3.96 -15.34
N THR A 538 -2.89 5.00 -15.42
CA THR A 538 -3.27 6.25 -16.07
C THR A 538 -3.51 6.02 -17.58
N PRO A 539 -4.30 6.88 -18.27
CA PRO A 539 -4.53 6.77 -19.72
C PRO A 539 -3.26 6.61 -20.58
N LYS A 540 -2.12 7.19 -20.18
CA LYS A 540 -0.83 7.07 -20.88
C LYS A 540 0.09 5.98 -20.31
N GLY A 541 -0.29 5.28 -19.25
CA GLY A 541 0.32 4.01 -18.85
C GLY A 541 1.24 4.02 -17.63
N LEU A 542 1.14 5.01 -16.74
CA LEU A 542 1.74 4.96 -15.40
C LEU A 542 0.90 4.07 -14.50
N ALA A 543 1.51 3.09 -13.83
CA ALA A 543 0.89 2.33 -12.75
C ALA A 543 0.78 3.25 -11.52
N TRP A 544 -0.42 3.70 -11.21
CA TRP A 544 -0.70 4.76 -10.26
C TRP A 544 -1.19 4.17 -8.93
N HIS A 545 -0.63 4.65 -7.81
CA HIS A 545 -0.92 4.10 -6.48
C HIS A 545 -1.44 5.13 -5.48
N SER A 546 -0.86 6.33 -5.47
CA SER A 546 -1.21 7.44 -4.59
C SER A 546 -0.93 8.76 -5.30
N GLN A 547 -1.61 9.83 -4.88
CA GLN A 547 -1.33 11.19 -5.36
C GLN A 547 0.02 11.72 -4.86
N TRP A 548 0.44 11.29 -3.65
CA TRP A 548 1.71 11.67 -3.04
C TRP A 548 2.83 10.78 -3.60
N GLY A 549 3.72 11.34 -4.40
CA GLY A 549 4.82 10.57 -5.01
C GLY A 549 4.33 9.46 -5.95
N ALA A 550 3.38 9.76 -6.84
CA ALA A 550 2.88 8.81 -7.85
C ALA A 550 4.01 8.14 -8.65
N ASN A 551 5.00 8.93 -9.09
CA ASN A 551 6.20 8.43 -9.77
C ASN A 551 7.07 7.57 -8.84
N ARG A 552 7.30 8.00 -7.59
CA ARG A 552 8.08 7.26 -6.57
C ARG A 552 7.54 5.85 -6.36
N TYR A 553 6.24 5.70 -6.18
CA TYR A 553 5.63 4.40 -5.95
C TYR A 553 5.77 3.45 -7.15
N SER A 554 5.58 3.96 -8.37
CA SER A 554 5.82 3.17 -9.58
C SER A 554 7.30 2.81 -9.74
N ALA A 555 8.23 3.72 -9.43
CA ALA A 555 9.67 3.50 -9.51
C ALA A 555 10.16 2.46 -8.48
N ASN A 556 9.62 2.49 -7.26
CA ASN A 556 9.92 1.54 -6.21
C ASN A 556 9.44 0.12 -6.57
N THR A 557 8.23 -0.02 -7.12
CA THR A 557 7.75 -1.31 -7.64
C THR A 557 8.58 -1.77 -8.84
N ALA A 558 8.95 -0.88 -9.77
CA ALA A 558 9.82 -1.20 -10.89
C ALA A 558 11.19 -1.72 -10.43
N PHE A 559 11.76 -1.14 -9.36
CA PHE A 559 12.98 -1.62 -8.72
C PHE A 559 12.82 -3.02 -8.12
N ILE A 560 11.78 -3.26 -7.31
CA ILE A 560 11.47 -4.59 -6.76
C ILE A 560 11.27 -5.63 -7.86
N ALA A 561 10.56 -5.27 -8.94
CA ALA A 561 10.35 -6.13 -10.10
C ALA A 561 11.68 -6.52 -10.79
N LEU A 562 12.63 -5.58 -10.95
CA LEU A 562 13.94 -5.86 -11.54
C LEU A 562 14.82 -6.75 -10.64
N VAL A 563 14.77 -6.58 -9.31
CA VAL A 563 15.50 -7.45 -8.39
C VAL A 563 14.87 -8.85 -8.36
N ALA A 564 13.54 -8.94 -8.40
CA ALA A 564 12.81 -10.20 -8.53
C ALA A 564 13.11 -10.92 -9.86
N ALA A 565 13.18 -10.18 -10.97
CA ALA A 565 13.61 -10.68 -12.28
C ALA A 565 15.05 -11.23 -12.24
N GLN A 566 15.97 -10.53 -11.58
CA GLN A 566 17.35 -11.00 -11.38
C GLN A 566 17.42 -12.27 -10.51
N ALA A 567 16.48 -12.45 -9.58
CA ALA A 567 16.29 -13.67 -8.80
C ALA A 567 15.50 -14.78 -9.54
N GLY A 568 15.14 -14.58 -10.81
CA GLY A 568 14.47 -15.58 -11.66
C GLY A 568 12.94 -15.57 -11.61
N LEU A 569 12.32 -14.60 -10.93
CA LEU A 569 10.86 -14.48 -10.87
C LEU A 569 10.36 -13.69 -12.09
N LYS A 570 9.65 -14.38 -13.00
CA LYS A 570 9.01 -13.83 -14.21
C LYS A 570 9.86 -12.78 -14.96
N PRO A 571 11.12 -13.09 -15.30
CA PRO A 571 12.12 -12.08 -15.66
C PRO A 571 11.69 -11.15 -16.79
N GLU A 572 11.08 -11.69 -17.85
CA GLU A 572 10.61 -10.91 -19.00
C GLU A 572 9.49 -9.94 -18.58
N ALA A 573 8.41 -10.45 -17.99
CA ALA A 573 7.25 -9.63 -17.60
C ALA A 573 7.60 -8.53 -16.57
N TYR A 574 8.51 -8.82 -15.64
CA TYR A 574 8.92 -7.89 -14.59
C TYR A 574 9.90 -6.83 -15.11
N SER A 575 10.82 -7.18 -16.02
CA SER A 575 11.69 -6.21 -16.69
C SER A 575 10.94 -5.34 -17.71
N ASP A 576 9.98 -5.90 -18.46
CA ASP A 576 9.10 -5.15 -19.37
C ASP A 576 8.23 -4.14 -18.60
N PHE A 577 7.64 -4.54 -17.46
CA PHE A 577 6.92 -3.64 -16.58
C PHE A 577 7.82 -2.49 -16.12
N ALA A 578 8.98 -2.80 -15.54
CA ALA A 578 9.91 -1.79 -15.04
C ALA A 578 10.39 -0.82 -16.14
N LEU A 579 10.71 -1.34 -17.33
CA LEU A 579 11.07 -0.54 -18.50
C LEU A 579 9.92 0.40 -18.90
N SER A 580 8.67 -0.07 -18.89
CA SER A 580 7.52 0.78 -19.22
C SER A 580 7.32 1.94 -18.24
N GLN A 581 7.55 1.71 -16.94
CA GLN A 581 7.38 2.71 -15.90
C GLN A 581 8.52 3.73 -15.90
N VAL A 582 9.77 3.29 -16.06
CA VAL A 582 10.91 4.19 -16.24
C VAL A 582 10.74 5.01 -17.52
N ASN A 583 10.38 4.39 -18.65
CA ASN A 583 10.11 5.12 -19.90
C ASN A 583 8.99 6.16 -19.74
N TYR A 584 7.94 5.89 -18.95
CA TYR A 584 6.90 6.88 -18.63
C TYR A 584 7.51 8.12 -17.97
N MET A 585 8.31 7.92 -16.91
CA MET A 585 8.98 9.00 -16.16
C MET A 585 9.97 9.78 -17.03
N LEU A 586 10.62 9.11 -17.98
CA LEU A 586 11.62 9.71 -18.87
C LEU A 586 11.02 10.46 -20.06
N GLY A 587 9.84 10.08 -20.56
CA GLY A 587 9.20 10.81 -21.65
C GLY A 587 7.89 10.23 -22.22
N ASP A 588 7.55 8.97 -21.99
CA ASP A 588 6.42 8.30 -22.67
C ASP A 588 5.04 8.84 -22.24
N GLY A 589 4.96 9.51 -21.08
CA GLY A 589 3.80 10.33 -20.68
C GLY A 589 3.58 11.62 -21.53
N GLY A 590 4.44 11.86 -22.53
CA GLY A 590 4.46 13.06 -23.39
C GLY A 590 5.43 14.16 -22.93
N ARG A 591 6.05 13.97 -21.76
CA ARG A 591 7.06 14.84 -21.15
C ARG A 591 7.91 14.03 -20.17
N SER A 592 9.10 14.52 -19.84
CA SER A 592 9.88 13.98 -18.72
C SER A 592 9.36 14.51 -17.39
N TYR A 593 9.39 13.68 -16.35
CA TYR A 593 9.17 14.04 -14.95
C TYR A 593 10.50 14.12 -14.16
N VAL A 594 11.64 14.08 -14.85
CA VAL A 594 12.97 14.21 -14.26
C VAL A 594 13.53 15.60 -14.55
N VAL A 595 13.82 16.37 -13.50
CA VAL A 595 14.30 17.75 -13.63
C VAL A 595 15.60 17.78 -14.45
N GLY A 596 15.61 18.61 -15.50
CA GLY A 596 16.78 18.81 -16.36
C GLY A 596 17.13 17.64 -17.29
N PHE A 597 16.17 16.76 -17.61
CA PHE A 597 16.33 15.67 -18.58
C PHE A 597 15.19 15.63 -19.62
N GLY A 598 15.45 15.12 -20.83
CA GLY A 598 14.42 14.77 -21.80
C GLY A 598 13.57 15.95 -22.33
N ASN A 599 12.36 15.63 -22.79
CA ASN A 599 11.44 16.60 -23.39
C ASN A 599 10.56 17.27 -22.34
N ASN A 600 10.53 18.61 -22.32
CA ASN A 600 9.67 19.42 -21.43
C ASN A 600 9.69 18.99 -19.94
N PRO A 601 10.89 18.89 -19.30
CA PRO A 601 11.01 18.53 -17.89
C PRO A 601 10.38 19.57 -16.96
N PRO A 602 10.17 19.22 -15.67
CA PRO A 602 9.81 20.19 -14.65
C PRO A 602 10.87 21.28 -14.54
N LEU A 603 10.44 22.54 -14.48
CA LEU A 603 11.29 23.71 -14.33
C LEU A 603 11.09 24.40 -12.98
N ARG A 604 10.03 24.04 -12.24
CA ARG A 604 9.66 24.63 -10.95
C ARG A 604 9.44 23.56 -9.85
N PRO A 605 10.41 22.65 -9.59
CA PRO A 605 10.30 21.74 -8.46
C PRO A 605 10.19 22.52 -7.14
N HIS A 606 9.37 22.01 -6.23
CA HIS A 606 9.19 22.51 -4.87
C HIS A 606 10.46 22.22 -4.06
N HIS A 607 11.46 23.08 -4.20
CA HIS A 607 12.75 22.91 -3.53
C HIS A 607 13.44 24.27 -3.34
N ALA A 608 13.63 24.64 -2.08
CA ALA A 608 14.03 25.98 -1.68
C ALA A 608 15.39 26.37 -2.26
N SER A 609 16.43 25.54 -2.07
CA SER A 609 17.79 25.90 -2.49
C SER A 609 17.96 26.11 -4.00
N SER A 610 17.21 25.39 -4.86
CA SER A 610 17.27 25.59 -6.31
C SER A 610 16.38 26.72 -6.82
N SER A 611 15.36 27.12 -6.04
CA SER A 611 14.50 28.28 -6.34
C SER A 611 15.20 29.63 -6.10
N CYS A 612 16.26 29.64 -5.31
CA CYS A 612 17.01 30.85 -5.00
C CYS A 612 17.86 31.36 -6.17
N PRO A 613 18.06 32.68 -6.31
CA PRO A 613 19.04 33.23 -7.24
C PRO A 613 20.48 33.06 -6.73
N TRP A 614 21.47 33.40 -7.56
CA TRP A 614 22.87 33.49 -7.14
C TRP A 614 23.08 34.54 -6.03
N ARG A 615 23.99 34.25 -5.08
CA ARG A 615 24.50 35.26 -4.14
C ARG A 615 25.18 36.41 -4.90
N PRO A 616 25.11 37.67 -4.41
CA PRO A 616 24.60 38.11 -3.12
C PRO A 616 23.12 38.50 -3.10
N ALA A 617 22.32 38.16 -4.13
CA ALA A 617 20.89 38.46 -4.11
C ALA A 617 20.21 37.78 -2.89
N PRO A 618 19.19 38.39 -2.27
CA PRO A 618 18.41 37.71 -1.23
C PRO A 618 17.68 36.49 -1.82
N CYS A 619 17.24 35.58 -0.95
CA CYS A 619 16.26 34.55 -1.29
C CYS A 619 15.20 34.53 -0.18
N SER A 620 13.91 34.45 -0.55
CA SER A 620 12.80 34.45 0.41
C SER A 620 11.54 33.80 -0.17
N TRP A 621 10.42 33.89 0.55
CA TRP A 621 9.08 33.58 0.05
C TRP A 621 8.68 34.32 -1.24
N ASN A 622 9.41 35.36 -1.67
CA ASN A 622 9.23 35.95 -3.00
C ASN A 622 9.69 35.00 -4.12
N ASP A 623 10.79 34.26 -3.91
CA ASP A 623 11.33 33.29 -4.86
C ASP A 623 10.48 32.01 -4.90
N TYR A 624 9.91 31.61 -3.75
CA TYR A 624 8.85 30.59 -3.71
C TYR A 624 7.69 30.94 -4.65
N ASN A 625 7.15 32.15 -4.52
CA ASN A 625 5.98 32.62 -5.27
C ASN A 625 6.31 33.05 -6.73
N ASN A 626 7.58 33.04 -7.14
CA ASN A 626 7.99 33.53 -8.45
C ASN A 626 7.50 32.59 -9.59
N PRO A 627 6.68 33.03 -10.54
CA PRO A 627 6.18 32.18 -11.63
C PRO A 627 7.25 31.82 -12.69
N ALA A 628 8.48 32.33 -12.58
CA ALA A 628 9.60 31.88 -13.39
C ALA A 628 10.05 30.43 -13.03
N PRO A 629 10.77 29.75 -13.94
CA PRO A 629 11.61 28.59 -13.60
C PRO A 629 12.50 28.83 -12.37
N ASN A 630 12.87 27.75 -11.67
CA ASN A 630 13.92 27.80 -10.65
C ASN A 630 15.23 28.30 -11.30
N PRO A 631 15.94 29.28 -10.71
CA PRO A 631 17.20 29.80 -11.25
C PRO A 631 18.31 28.74 -11.36
N HIS A 632 18.19 27.65 -10.61
CA HIS A 632 19.09 26.51 -10.68
C HIS A 632 18.34 25.23 -11.07
N THR A 633 18.87 24.50 -12.05
CA THR A 633 18.33 23.18 -12.43
C THR A 633 18.75 22.14 -11.38
N LEU A 634 17.77 21.61 -10.64
CA LEU A 634 17.97 20.50 -9.71
C LEU A 634 18.08 19.17 -10.46
N TYR A 635 19.19 18.99 -11.19
CA TYR A 635 19.36 17.86 -12.11
C TYR A 635 19.01 16.51 -11.46
N GLY A 636 18.15 15.74 -12.12
CA GLY A 636 17.89 14.34 -11.79
C GLY A 636 16.81 14.09 -10.77
N ALA A 637 16.29 15.12 -10.09
CA ALA A 637 15.18 14.97 -9.18
C ALA A 637 13.93 14.46 -9.92
N LEU A 638 13.37 13.35 -9.44
CA LEU A 638 12.09 12.82 -9.90
C LEU A 638 10.97 13.54 -9.14
N VAL A 639 10.15 14.32 -9.83
CA VAL A 639 9.02 15.00 -9.18
C VAL A 639 7.90 14.01 -8.84
N GLY A 640 7.10 14.33 -7.83
CA GLY A 640 5.98 13.50 -7.35
C GLY A 640 5.07 12.98 -8.48
N GLY A 641 4.79 13.82 -9.47
CA GLY A 641 4.28 13.38 -10.77
C GLY A 641 2.82 13.75 -11.03
N PRO A 642 2.16 13.06 -11.98
CA PRO A 642 0.82 13.40 -12.41
C PRO A 642 -0.28 12.82 -11.52
N GLY A 643 -1.47 13.41 -11.62
CA GLY A 643 -2.69 12.78 -11.13
C GLY A 643 -3.06 11.53 -11.96
N GLN A 644 -4.09 10.80 -11.50
CA GLN A 644 -4.54 9.55 -12.10
C GLN A 644 -4.97 9.65 -13.58
N TYR A 645 -5.16 10.87 -14.12
CA TYR A 645 -5.53 11.13 -15.52
C TYR A 645 -4.39 11.74 -16.35
N ASP A 646 -3.13 11.54 -15.94
CA ASP A 646 -1.93 12.14 -16.54
C ASP A 646 -1.89 13.68 -16.46
N ASP A 647 -2.68 14.27 -15.56
CA ASP A 647 -2.78 15.71 -15.36
C ASP A 647 -1.64 16.21 -14.47
N TYR A 648 -0.83 17.13 -15.01
CA TYR A 648 0.31 17.71 -14.31
C TYR A 648 0.54 19.14 -14.78
N GLU A 649 0.79 20.04 -13.83
CA GLU A 649 1.23 21.42 -14.07
C GLU A 649 2.52 21.68 -13.30
N ASP A 650 3.48 22.37 -13.94
CA ASP A 650 4.79 22.68 -13.38
C ASP A 650 4.69 23.93 -12.49
N ARG A 651 4.27 23.75 -11.24
CA ARG A 651 4.01 24.80 -10.24
C ARG A 651 4.76 24.52 -8.94
N ARG A 652 5.63 25.44 -8.51
CA ARG A 652 6.41 25.31 -7.27
C ARG A 652 5.54 25.18 -6.01
N ASN A 653 4.35 25.75 -6.00
CA ASN A 653 3.41 25.66 -4.88
C ASN A 653 2.47 24.44 -4.95
N ASP A 654 2.57 23.61 -5.99
CA ASP A 654 1.93 22.29 -6.03
C ASP A 654 2.92 21.24 -5.49
N TYR A 655 2.99 21.14 -4.17
CA TYR A 655 3.83 20.17 -3.46
C TYR A 655 3.29 18.73 -3.51
N VAL A 656 2.15 18.47 -4.17
CA VAL A 656 1.75 17.09 -4.50
C VAL A 656 2.53 16.62 -5.74
N LYS A 657 2.54 17.47 -6.78
CA LYS A 657 3.04 17.09 -8.11
C LYS A 657 4.51 17.46 -8.35
N ASN A 658 4.99 18.53 -7.71
CA ASN A 658 6.32 19.11 -7.91
C ASN A 658 7.27 18.95 -6.72
N GLU A 659 6.84 18.29 -5.64
CA GLU A 659 7.74 17.81 -4.59
C GLU A 659 8.80 16.86 -5.16
N VAL A 660 9.97 16.90 -4.55
CA VAL A 660 11.15 16.10 -4.84
C VAL A 660 11.71 15.65 -3.49
N ALA A 661 12.06 14.38 -3.35
CA ALA A 661 12.54 13.82 -2.09
C ALA A 661 13.64 12.77 -2.29
N THR A 662 14.46 12.58 -1.26
CA THR A 662 15.54 11.58 -1.28
C THR A 662 15.02 10.17 -1.55
N ASP A 663 13.85 9.82 -1.01
CA ASP A 663 13.20 8.52 -1.24
C ASP A 663 12.59 8.41 -2.64
N TYR A 664 12.09 9.52 -3.23
CA TYR A 664 11.52 9.53 -4.58
C TYR A 664 12.52 9.06 -5.63
N ASN A 665 13.80 9.40 -5.47
CA ASN A 665 14.87 9.00 -6.36
C ASN A 665 15.45 7.59 -6.05
N ALA A 666 15.14 6.98 -4.90
CA ALA A 666 15.87 5.81 -4.39
C ALA A 666 15.64 4.56 -5.24
N GLY A 667 14.38 4.11 -5.33
CA GLY A 667 13.99 3.02 -6.22
C GLY A 667 14.22 3.38 -7.69
N PHE A 668 13.99 4.64 -8.07
CA PHE A 668 14.21 5.12 -9.44
C PHE A 668 15.66 4.93 -9.93
N GLN A 669 16.66 5.31 -9.12
CA GLN A 669 18.06 5.14 -9.47
C GLN A 669 18.46 3.65 -9.56
N GLY A 670 17.95 2.83 -8.62
CA GLY A 670 18.10 1.38 -8.68
C GLY A 670 17.51 0.78 -9.97
N ALA A 671 16.30 1.20 -10.35
CA ALA A 671 15.63 0.72 -11.56
C ALA A 671 16.36 1.14 -12.85
N LEU A 672 16.85 2.38 -12.93
CA LEU A 672 17.68 2.85 -14.04
C LEU A 672 18.94 2.00 -14.22
N ALA A 673 19.64 1.70 -13.12
CA ALA A 673 20.84 0.86 -13.11
C ALA A 673 20.52 -0.60 -13.50
N GLY A 674 19.40 -1.15 -13.02
CA GLY A 674 18.95 -2.50 -13.37
C GLY A 674 18.65 -2.65 -14.85
N LEU A 675 17.87 -1.73 -15.42
CA LEU A 675 17.61 -1.69 -16.86
C LEU A 675 18.90 -1.44 -17.67
N LYS A 676 19.82 -0.59 -17.16
CA LYS A 676 21.12 -0.40 -17.80
C LYS A 676 21.94 -1.69 -17.84
N GLN A 677 21.99 -2.44 -16.74
CA GLN A 677 22.68 -3.74 -16.67
C GLN A 677 22.05 -4.75 -17.62
N MET A 678 20.72 -4.79 -17.72
CA MET A 678 19.96 -5.66 -18.63
C MET A 678 20.07 -5.26 -20.12
N SER A 679 20.72 -4.13 -20.43
CA SER A 679 20.97 -3.68 -21.82
C SER A 679 22.36 -4.06 -22.37
N LEU A 680 23.20 -4.69 -21.54
CA LEU A 680 24.54 -5.17 -21.90
C LEU A 680 24.46 -6.57 -22.57
#